data_AF-A0AAF3EGA2-F1
#
_entry.id   AF-A0AAF3EGA2-F1
#
_cell.length_a   1.000
_cell.length_b   1.000
_cell.length_c   1.000
_cell.angle_alpha   90.00
_cell.angle_beta   90.00
_cell.angle_gamma   90.00
#
_symmetry.space_group_name_H-M   'P 1'
#
loop_
_entity.id
_entity.type
_entity.pdbx_description
1 polymer ?
#
loop_
_entity_poly.entity_id
_entity_poly.type
_entity_poly.pdbx_seq_one_letter_code
_entity_poly.pdbx_strand_id
1 'polypeptide(L)'
;MRIEVLPIFEVYIGLDKFRNVELHNRGYYQIRLSPKPSTDFSIDFRCESGNEQKLGDSLLPSSVNDGIGISRTIELIFADETLQINDVFILSIQALTRPWIELFSLKVGVELWFADRDRPPANENFTMISRRTLEIDLSVKKAHCIFRPINFEFFAFSSLTLFASSSLVSMLARRKKNPPDPGISLKLQQFHLQTARALLMSINSLERLIAANKDLLKTTIHIAETSVEKELTRLCEGIENSSSPWCQLESDAVRLSARLTAIHSQFVNLFTKNYAFMEKIGRSFEDWRWRRIGELFFFTEHSTTEIGSETLHNSTTITHIHSLVVSSPYFRDFIHPPLYLPNLDAPPQLSPIIFEQRFLPSVSGENSPSSEGPTIIPRLKPKSEASPLIKVARELRSFRLRRKSLSDVKKLAVNGERRGSAGELIVTQQATVHPITSNSSLSNFETIAREENGTSEAATHSNWEMESILPVLEKRLVLREKLRLTYNYDFCIYSEAANHFRPPPQCHPNRLPDRATLLAQSPHLIVFVHGLEGAMDDLMPYKNFLRISLPAQPMLFLMSRSNELETWADLEQMGANLLDEVTEYAQSMPRAPNRISFITHSLGGIIVRTAIGRSDAEWLREKAHTLLTLNTPHLGLIYAPKVSSFGVAVIQWWKKSRSLEQLAMKDSTSLHDSFLMKLSKNKSLSAFKNVLVVGSSGDVYVPVHSSLLETCKPMHKDSTPLGNAVREMLANIRHDLVTSEKKTRFVRYTVFHKLAGVARAHRITGRAAHTAVVDDDLFIEKLIAVSALKYFK
;
A
#
# COMPACT_ATOMS: atom_id res chain seq x y z
N MET A 1 -26.65 -20.89 28.73
CA MET A 1 -27.18 -19.54 28.46
C MET A 1 -28.62 -19.71 27.98
N ARG A 2 -29.62 -19.06 28.61
CA ARG A 2 -31.05 -19.24 28.27
C ARG A 2 -31.51 -18.42 27.06
N ILE A 3 -30.64 -17.53 26.57
CA ILE A 3 -30.85 -16.66 25.41
C ILE A 3 -29.77 -16.96 24.37
N GLU A 4 -30.17 -16.91 23.11
CA GLU A 4 -29.30 -16.86 21.94
C GLU A 4 -29.47 -15.51 21.25
N VAL A 5 -28.38 -14.88 20.86
CA VAL A 5 -28.41 -13.71 19.98
C VAL A 5 -27.59 -14.06 18.76
N LEU A 6 -28.21 -13.91 17.60
CA LEU A 6 -27.60 -14.14 16.30
C LEU A 6 -27.57 -12.79 15.57
N PRO A 7 -26.42 -12.09 15.60
CA PRO A 7 -26.25 -10.87 14.82
C PRO A 7 -26.53 -11.10 13.34
N ILE A 8 -27.26 -10.18 12.72
CA ILE A 8 -27.52 -10.15 11.29
C ILE A 8 -26.83 -8.93 10.72
N PHE A 9 -25.91 -9.16 9.79
CA PHE A 9 -25.23 -8.14 9.02
C PHE A 9 -25.76 -8.12 7.60
N GLU A 10 -25.72 -6.95 6.97
CA GLU A 10 -25.87 -6.84 5.52
C GLU A 10 -24.59 -6.27 4.93
N VAL A 11 -24.16 -6.87 3.82
CA VAL A 11 -23.02 -6.42 3.03
C VAL A 11 -23.52 -6.10 1.63
N TYR A 12 -23.38 -4.84 1.23
CA TYR A 12 -23.65 -4.35 -0.11
C TYR A 12 -22.33 -4.33 -0.88
N ILE A 13 -22.30 -4.93 -2.06
CA ILE A 13 -21.16 -4.90 -2.97
C ILE A 13 -21.66 -4.35 -4.31
N GLY A 14 -21.22 -3.14 -4.67
CA GLY A 14 -21.48 -2.53 -5.96
C GLY A 14 -20.26 -2.69 -6.87
N LEU A 15 -20.45 -3.26 -8.05
CA LEU A 15 -19.45 -3.32 -9.11
C LEU A 15 -19.68 -2.12 -10.03
N ASP A 16 -18.82 -1.12 -9.96
CA ASP A 16 -19.00 0.17 -10.67
C ASP A 16 -18.44 0.08 -12.09
N LYS A 17 -17.11 0.04 -12.21
CA LYS A 17 -16.39 0.15 -13.49
C LYS A 17 -15.38 -0.95 -13.65
N PHE A 18 -15.26 -1.42 -14.89
CA PHE A 18 -14.21 -2.32 -15.31
C PHE A 18 -13.34 -1.65 -16.35
N ARG A 19 -12.04 -1.53 -16.09
CA ARG A 19 -11.06 -0.98 -17.02
C ARG A 19 -10.16 -2.09 -17.51
N ASN A 20 -10.21 -2.35 -18.81
CA ASN A 20 -9.18 -3.13 -19.49
C ASN A 20 -7.91 -2.29 -19.57
N VAL A 21 -6.83 -2.77 -18.98
CA VAL A 21 -5.52 -2.11 -19.06
C VAL A 21 -4.60 -2.87 -20.02
N GLU A 22 -4.55 -4.20 -19.87
CA GLU A 22 -3.70 -5.06 -20.68
C GLU A 22 -4.18 -6.52 -20.73
N LEU A 23 -5.49 -6.73 -20.91
CA LEU A 23 -6.00 -8.08 -21.18
C LEU A 23 -5.65 -8.52 -22.61
N HIS A 24 -5.02 -9.69 -22.71
CA HIS A 24 -4.55 -10.28 -23.97
C HIS A 24 -5.69 -10.65 -24.92
N ASN A 25 -6.79 -11.19 -24.37
CA ASN A 25 -7.86 -11.78 -25.16
C ASN A 25 -9.05 -10.84 -25.31
N ARG A 26 -9.55 -10.68 -26.54
CA ARG A 26 -10.84 -10.03 -26.79
C ARG A 26 -11.95 -11.05 -26.64
N GLY A 27 -13.05 -10.68 -26.01
CA GLY A 27 -14.15 -11.60 -25.77
C GLY A 27 -15.08 -11.15 -24.67
N TYR A 28 -15.79 -12.13 -24.09
CA TYR A 28 -16.75 -11.88 -23.03
C TYR A 28 -16.09 -12.06 -21.67
N TYR A 29 -16.42 -11.17 -20.75
CA TYR A 29 -15.91 -11.18 -19.39
C TYR A 29 -17.04 -11.11 -18.38
N GLN A 30 -16.83 -11.75 -17.23
CA GLN A 30 -17.69 -11.68 -16.06
C GLN A 30 -16.84 -11.48 -14.80
N ILE A 31 -17.37 -10.73 -13.85
CA ILE A 31 -16.87 -10.71 -12.48
C ILE A 31 -17.75 -11.64 -11.65
N ARG A 32 -17.16 -12.63 -10.99
CA ARG A 32 -17.88 -13.50 -10.06
C ARG A 32 -17.44 -13.24 -8.63
N LEU A 33 -18.43 -13.05 -7.76
CA LEU A 33 -18.28 -12.89 -6.32
C LEU A 33 -18.59 -14.23 -5.65
N SER A 34 -17.55 -14.88 -5.11
CA SER A 34 -17.63 -16.20 -4.49
C SER A 34 -17.34 -16.11 -2.99
N PRO A 35 -18.36 -15.98 -2.12
CA PRO A 35 -18.18 -16.03 -0.67
C PRO A 35 -17.54 -17.35 -0.24
N LYS A 36 -16.49 -17.31 0.58
CA LYS A 36 -15.85 -18.53 1.08
C LYS A 36 -16.75 -19.19 2.12
N PRO A 37 -16.95 -20.52 2.07
CA PRO A 37 -17.68 -21.23 3.11
C PRO A 37 -17.08 -20.98 4.49
N SER A 38 -17.93 -20.82 5.50
CA SER A 38 -17.54 -20.58 6.88
C SER A 38 -18.48 -21.32 7.82
N THR A 39 -17.94 -21.84 8.92
CA THR A 39 -18.75 -22.37 10.03
C THR A 39 -19.29 -21.27 10.93
N ASP A 40 -18.79 -20.04 10.77
CA ASP A 40 -19.07 -18.93 11.68
C ASP A 40 -20.34 -18.16 11.31
N PHE A 41 -20.83 -18.29 10.08
CA PHE A 41 -22.01 -17.58 9.58
C PHE A 41 -22.70 -18.33 8.45
N SER A 42 -24.01 -18.12 8.31
CA SER A 42 -24.77 -18.46 7.11
C SER A 42 -24.97 -17.22 6.24
N ILE A 43 -24.85 -17.38 4.92
CA ILE A 43 -24.97 -16.29 3.95
C ILE A 43 -26.16 -16.56 3.04
N ASP A 44 -27.03 -15.57 2.93
CA ASP A 44 -28.08 -15.49 1.92
C ASP A 44 -27.69 -14.39 0.92
N PHE A 45 -27.55 -14.78 -0.36
CA PHE A 45 -26.93 -13.93 -1.37
C PHE A 45 -27.95 -13.59 -2.47
N ARG A 46 -28.18 -12.30 -2.68
CA ARG A 46 -29.08 -11.74 -3.69
C ARG A 46 -28.36 -10.74 -4.60
N CYS A 47 -28.91 -10.54 -5.78
CA CYS A 47 -28.53 -9.45 -6.69
C CYS A 47 -29.73 -8.49 -6.81
N GLU A 48 -29.48 -7.18 -6.84
CA GLU A 48 -30.51 -6.23 -7.26
C GLU A 48 -30.73 -6.40 -8.77
N SER A 49 -31.98 -6.57 -9.18
CA SER A 49 -32.35 -6.50 -10.59
C SER A 49 -32.08 -5.07 -11.09
N GLY A 50 -31.07 -4.90 -11.94
CA GLY A 50 -30.80 -3.61 -12.57
C GLY A 50 -31.99 -3.18 -13.42
N ASN A 51 -32.30 -1.88 -13.47
CA ASN A 51 -33.12 -1.32 -14.53
C ASN A 51 -32.52 -1.80 -15.87
N GLU A 52 -33.32 -2.47 -16.69
CA GLU A 52 -32.99 -2.93 -18.03
C GLU A 52 -32.61 -1.74 -18.93
N GLN A 53 -31.41 -1.18 -18.76
CA GLN A 53 -30.75 -0.50 -19.86
C GLN A 53 -30.58 -1.56 -20.93
N LYS A 54 -31.31 -1.43 -22.05
CA LYS A 54 -31.32 -2.33 -23.22
C LYS A 54 -29.95 -2.99 -23.39
N LEU A 55 -29.78 -4.15 -22.75
CA LEU A 55 -28.62 -4.98 -22.93
C LEU A 55 -28.76 -5.49 -24.37
N GLY A 56 -27.68 -5.56 -25.14
CA GLY A 56 -27.76 -6.19 -26.46
C GLY A 56 -28.40 -7.57 -26.28
N ASP A 57 -29.33 -7.95 -27.15
CA ASP A 57 -30.25 -9.10 -26.98
C ASP A 57 -29.56 -10.46 -26.71
N SER A 58 -28.22 -10.52 -26.73
CA SER A 58 -27.38 -11.72 -26.57
C SER A 58 -26.51 -11.77 -25.30
N LEU A 59 -26.44 -10.72 -24.48
CA LEU A 59 -25.59 -10.71 -23.27
C LEU A 59 -26.37 -11.16 -22.03
N LEU A 60 -25.70 -11.82 -21.08
CA LEU A 60 -26.33 -12.29 -19.85
C LEU A 60 -26.42 -11.17 -18.80
N PRO A 61 -27.56 -11.00 -18.10
CA PRO A 61 -27.70 -10.04 -17.01
C PRO A 61 -26.97 -10.52 -15.75
N SER A 62 -26.85 -9.64 -14.75
CA SER A 62 -26.36 -10.03 -13.43
C SER A 62 -27.32 -11.03 -12.78
N SER A 63 -26.76 -11.99 -12.04
CA SER A 63 -27.51 -13.09 -11.43
C SER A 63 -26.81 -13.64 -10.18
N VAL A 64 -27.52 -14.47 -9.41
CA VAL A 64 -26.91 -15.28 -8.36
C VAL A 64 -27.22 -16.74 -8.65
N ASN A 65 -26.17 -17.55 -8.85
CA ASN A 65 -26.29 -18.98 -9.12
C ASN A 65 -25.48 -19.74 -8.07
N ASP A 66 -26.10 -20.69 -7.37
CA ASP A 66 -25.46 -21.53 -6.34
C ASP A 66 -24.67 -20.74 -5.27
N GLY A 67 -25.19 -19.58 -4.86
CA GLY A 67 -24.53 -18.71 -3.88
C GLY A 67 -23.31 -17.96 -4.42
N ILE A 68 -23.16 -17.86 -5.75
CA ILE A 68 -22.15 -17.06 -6.44
C ILE A 68 -22.85 -15.90 -7.15
N GLY A 69 -22.43 -14.68 -6.85
CA GLY A 69 -22.89 -13.49 -7.57
C GLY A 69 -22.15 -13.36 -8.89
N ILE A 70 -22.86 -13.31 -10.00
CA ILE A 70 -22.30 -13.21 -11.35
C ILE A 70 -22.71 -11.85 -11.92
N SER A 71 -21.74 -11.00 -12.25
CA SER A 71 -22.01 -9.73 -12.93
C SER A 71 -22.67 -9.96 -14.28
N ARG A 72 -23.28 -8.91 -14.84
CA ARG A 72 -23.63 -8.89 -16.26
C ARG A 72 -22.39 -9.22 -17.09
N THR A 73 -22.63 -9.82 -18.24
CA THR A 73 -21.58 -10.09 -19.22
C THR A 73 -21.17 -8.77 -19.87
N ILE A 74 -19.88 -8.48 -19.85
CA ILE A 74 -19.29 -7.35 -20.57
C ILE A 74 -18.48 -7.87 -21.75
N GLU A 75 -18.60 -7.21 -22.90
CA GLU A 75 -17.84 -7.56 -24.09
C GLU A 75 -16.66 -6.59 -24.23
N LEU A 76 -15.44 -7.13 -24.22
CA LEU A 76 -14.22 -6.35 -24.45
C LEU A 76 -13.82 -6.39 -25.92
N ILE A 77 -13.82 -5.22 -26.57
CA ILE A 77 -13.52 -5.01 -28.00
C ILE A 77 -12.13 -4.38 -28.16
N PHE A 78 -11.76 -3.45 -27.28
CA PHE A 78 -10.55 -2.64 -27.40
C PHE A 78 -9.53 -2.91 -26.28
N ALA A 79 -8.25 -2.68 -26.58
CA ALA A 79 -7.15 -2.95 -25.64
C ALA A 79 -7.08 -1.96 -24.44
N ASP A 80 -7.69 -0.78 -24.55
CA ASP A 80 -7.80 0.20 -23.45
C ASP A 80 -9.21 0.79 -23.48
N GLU A 81 -10.10 0.17 -22.72
CA GLU A 81 -11.49 0.57 -22.62
C GLU A 81 -11.97 0.49 -21.18
N THR A 82 -12.89 1.39 -20.82
CA THR A 82 -13.55 1.40 -19.52
C THR A 82 -15.04 1.18 -19.72
N LEU A 83 -15.55 0.10 -19.14
CA LEU A 83 -16.95 -0.31 -19.21
C LEU A 83 -17.64 -0.06 -17.87
N GLN A 84 -18.91 0.33 -17.92
CA GLN A 84 -19.77 0.44 -16.75
C GLN A 84 -20.41 -0.93 -16.48
N ILE A 85 -20.31 -1.43 -15.25
CA ILE A 85 -21.00 -2.65 -14.80
C ILE A 85 -22.28 -2.26 -14.08
N ASN A 86 -22.18 -1.44 -13.04
CA ASN A 86 -23.31 -0.96 -12.22
C ASN A 86 -24.20 -2.06 -11.62
N ASP A 87 -23.62 -3.22 -11.31
CA ASP A 87 -24.33 -4.32 -10.68
C ASP A 87 -24.20 -4.26 -9.16
N VAL A 88 -25.27 -4.60 -8.44
CA VAL A 88 -25.31 -4.53 -6.98
C VAL A 88 -25.70 -5.88 -6.39
N PHE A 89 -24.89 -6.32 -5.44
CA PHE A 89 -24.94 -7.61 -4.79
C PHE A 89 -25.16 -7.40 -3.28
N ILE A 90 -26.09 -8.14 -2.69
CA ILE A 90 -26.47 -8.01 -1.28
C ILE A 90 -26.30 -9.36 -0.59
N LEU A 91 -25.44 -9.40 0.42
CA LEU A 91 -25.21 -10.57 1.26
C LEU A 91 -25.83 -10.31 2.63
N SER A 92 -26.88 -11.05 2.97
CA SER A 92 -27.45 -11.09 4.31
C SER A 92 -26.75 -12.20 5.11
N ILE A 93 -26.04 -11.83 6.18
CA ILE A 93 -25.13 -12.71 6.90
C ILE A 93 -25.63 -12.87 8.33
N GLN A 94 -25.99 -14.08 8.72
CA GLN A 94 -26.35 -14.42 10.09
C GLN A 94 -25.16 -15.10 10.77
N ALA A 95 -24.62 -14.48 11.82
CA ALA A 95 -23.55 -15.07 12.61
C ALA A 95 -24.08 -16.23 13.47
N LEU A 96 -23.38 -17.37 13.43
CA LEU A 96 -23.74 -18.63 14.09
C LEU A 96 -22.87 -18.93 15.33
N THR A 97 -21.75 -18.20 15.51
CA THR A 97 -20.84 -18.36 16.64
C THR A 97 -21.10 -17.33 17.75
N ARG A 98 -20.29 -17.37 18.83
CA ARG A 98 -20.55 -16.65 20.09
C ARG A 98 -20.87 -15.15 19.85
N PRO A 99 -21.96 -14.61 20.42
CA PRO A 99 -22.44 -13.23 20.17
C PRO A 99 -21.51 -12.10 20.66
N TRP A 100 -20.37 -12.44 21.25
CA TRP A 100 -19.42 -11.49 21.86
C TRP A 100 -18.17 -11.24 21.01
N ILE A 101 -18.07 -11.87 19.85
CA ILE A 101 -17.05 -11.52 18.87
C ILE A 101 -17.45 -10.15 18.30
N GLU A 102 -16.65 -9.13 18.61
CA GLU A 102 -16.96 -7.75 18.20
C GLU A 102 -16.72 -7.50 16.70
N LEU A 103 -15.98 -8.41 16.05
CA LEU A 103 -15.54 -8.31 14.66
C LEU A 103 -15.44 -9.69 14.03
N PHE A 104 -16.23 -9.95 13.00
CA PHE A 104 -16.08 -11.12 12.13
C PHE A 104 -15.43 -10.70 10.81
N SER A 105 -14.87 -11.65 10.06
CA SER A 105 -14.26 -11.42 8.75
C SER A 105 -14.94 -12.28 7.70
N LEU A 106 -15.64 -11.64 6.76
CA LEU A 106 -16.18 -12.29 5.57
C LEU A 106 -15.11 -12.31 4.48
N LYS A 107 -14.85 -13.47 3.88
CA LYS A 107 -13.95 -13.58 2.73
C LYS A 107 -14.75 -13.82 1.45
N VAL A 108 -14.56 -12.98 0.44
CA VAL A 108 -15.20 -13.09 -0.88
C VAL A 108 -14.11 -13.18 -1.95
N GLY A 109 -14.15 -14.21 -2.78
CA GLY A 109 -13.38 -14.26 -4.02
C GLY A 109 -13.96 -13.29 -5.04
N VAL A 110 -13.16 -12.35 -5.51
CA VAL A 110 -13.48 -11.50 -6.66
C VAL A 110 -12.73 -12.10 -7.85
N GLU A 111 -13.46 -12.75 -8.74
CA GLU A 111 -12.93 -13.60 -9.79
C GLU A 111 -13.21 -12.99 -11.16
N LEU A 112 -12.18 -12.91 -12.00
CA LEU A 112 -12.29 -12.50 -13.39
C LEU A 112 -12.40 -13.75 -14.27
N TRP A 113 -13.49 -13.82 -15.02
CA TRP A 113 -13.82 -14.94 -15.89
C TRP A 113 -13.86 -14.49 -17.35
N PHE A 114 -13.38 -15.34 -18.26
CA PHE A 114 -13.27 -15.09 -19.69
C PHE A 114 -13.94 -16.19 -20.53
N ALA A 115 -14.64 -15.79 -21.59
CA ALA A 115 -15.13 -16.67 -22.65
C ALA A 115 -14.81 -16.07 -24.03
N ASP A 116 -14.51 -16.95 -24.98
CA ASP A 116 -14.26 -16.57 -26.37
C ASP A 116 -15.56 -16.11 -27.07
N ARG A 117 -15.42 -15.32 -28.14
CA ARG A 117 -16.52 -14.83 -29.00
C ARG A 117 -17.04 -15.88 -29.96
N ASP A 118 -16.32 -16.99 -30.14
CA ASP A 118 -16.71 -18.07 -31.05
C ASP A 118 -18.06 -18.70 -30.70
N ARG A 119 -18.56 -18.49 -29.47
CA ARG A 119 -19.84 -19.01 -28.99
C ARG A 119 -20.63 -17.90 -28.28
N PRO A 120 -21.97 -17.95 -28.31
CA PRO A 120 -22.78 -17.05 -27.50
C PRO A 120 -22.43 -17.21 -26.01
N PRO A 121 -22.48 -16.12 -25.22
CA PRO A 121 -22.13 -16.18 -23.82
C PRO A 121 -23.13 -17.04 -23.05
N ALA A 122 -22.64 -18.13 -22.48
CA ALA A 122 -23.35 -18.98 -21.52
C ALA A 122 -22.46 -19.15 -20.31
N ASN A 123 -23.01 -19.17 -19.10
CA ASN A 123 -22.22 -19.17 -17.85
C ASN A 123 -21.22 -20.34 -17.76
N GLU A 124 -21.54 -21.48 -18.39
CA GLU A 124 -20.69 -22.67 -18.50
C GLU A 124 -19.49 -22.53 -19.45
N ASN A 125 -19.54 -21.57 -20.39
CA ASN A 125 -18.47 -21.34 -21.36
C ASN A 125 -17.31 -20.48 -20.79
N PHE A 126 -17.50 -19.87 -19.62
CA PHE A 126 -16.50 -19.01 -19.01
C PHE A 126 -15.46 -19.82 -18.22
N THR A 127 -14.23 -19.35 -18.25
CA THR A 127 -13.11 -19.88 -17.45
C THR A 127 -12.52 -18.80 -16.55
N MET A 128 -12.18 -19.14 -15.30
CA MET A 128 -11.56 -18.18 -14.38
C MET A 128 -10.12 -17.92 -14.82
N ILE A 129 -9.79 -16.67 -15.10
CA ILE A 129 -8.44 -16.27 -15.50
C ILE A 129 -7.65 -15.60 -14.38
N SER A 130 -8.29 -14.93 -13.40
CA SER A 130 -7.60 -14.36 -12.23
C SER A 130 -8.56 -14.23 -11.04
N ARG A 131 -8.01 -14.16 -9.82
CA ARG A 131 -8.80 -14.04 -8.58
C ARG A 131 -8.08 -13.17 -7.56
N ARG A 132 -8.83 -12.27 -6.92
CA ARG A 132 -8.43 -11.61 -5.67
C ARG A 132 -9.32 -12.09 -4.52
N THR A 133 -8.80 -12.12 -3.29
CA THR A 133 -9.61 -12.40 -2.09
C THR A 133 -9.86 -11.09 -1.35
N LEU A 134 -11.12 -10.69 -1.27
CA LEU A 134 -11.60 -9.56 -0.51
C LEU A 134 -11.96 -10.01 0.91
N GLU A 135 -11.40 -9.37 1.93
CA GLU A 135 -11.78 -9.57 3.34
C GLU A 135 -12.57 -8.36 3.83
N ILE A 136 -13.81 -8.58 4.26
CA ILE A 136 -14.75 -7.55 4.70
C ILE A 136 -14.99 -7.72 6.20
N ASP A 137 -14.68 -6.69 6.96
CA ASP A 137 -14.92 -6.61 8.39
C ASP A 137 -16.43 -6.45 8.68
N LEU A 138 -16.95 -7.31 9.55
CA LEU A 138 -18.31 -7.28 10.07
C LEU A 138 -18.26 -6.86 11.55
N SER A 139 -18.34 -5.56 11.80
CA SER A 139 -18.31 -5.00 13.16
C SER A 139 -19.71 -4.86 13.74
N VAL A 140 -19.92 -5.31 14.99
CA VAL A 140 -21.18 -5.11 15.71
C VAL A 140 -21.35 -3.68 16.24
N LYS A 141 -20.34 -2.82 16.10
CA LYS A 141 -20.33 -1.45 16.66
C LYS A 141 -20.25 -0.37 15.59
N LYS A 142 -19.87 -0.71 14.36
CA LYS A 142 -19.51 0.27 13.33
C LYS A 142 -19.94 -0.20 11.95
N ALA A 143 -20.55 0.72 11.20
CA ALA A 143 -20.76 0.55 9.78
C ALA A 143 -19.51 0.96 9.00
N HIS A 144 -19.16 0.18 7.99
CA HIS A 144 -18.02 0.43 7.11
C HIS A 144 -18.51 0.70 5.70
N CYS A 145 -17.87 1.63 5.01
CA CYS A 145 -18.15 1.98 3.62
C CYS A 145 -16.83 2.31 2.93
N ILE A 146 -16.51 1.60 1.86
CA ILE A 146 -15.25 1.74 1.12
C ILE A 146 -15.55 1.73 -0.37
N PHE A 147 -14.87 2.61 -1.10
CA PHE A 147 -14.90 2.67 -2.56
C PHE A 147 -13.45 2.65 -3.05
N ARG A 148 -13.07 1.70 -3.88
CA ARG A 148 -11.70 1.60 -4.37
C ARG A 148 -11.59 0.79 -5.66
N PRO A 149 -10.50 0.96 -6.43
CA PRO A 149 -10.11 0.00 -7.44
C PRO A 149 -9.42 -1.24 -6.85
N ILE A 150 -9.63 -2.36 -7.52
CA ILE A 150 -8.91 -3.63 -7.36
C ILE A 150 -8.25 -3.95 -8.70
N ASN A 151 -6.93 -4.11 -8.68
CA ASN A 151 -6.19 -4.57 -9.85
C ASN A 151 -6.03 -6.09 -9.79
N PHE A 152 -6.36 -6.76 -10.90
CA PHE A 152 -6.07 -8.18 -11.09
C PHE A 152 -4.56 -8.41 -11.31
N GLU A 153 -4.15 -9.68 -11.37
CA GLU A 153 -2.74 -10.05 -11.52
C GLU A 153 -2.18 -9.66 -12.89
N PHE A 154 -0.86 -9.59 -13.02
CA PHE A 154 -0.19 -9.05 -14.22
C PHE A 154 -0.55 -9.78 -15.53
N PHE A 155 -0.85 -11.08 -15.47
CA PHE A 155 -1.25 -11.86 -16.65
C PHE A 155 -2.70 -11.61 -17.11
N ALA A 156 -3.51 -10.99 -16.24
CA ALA A 156 -4.90 -10.60 -16.51
C ALA A 156 -5.14 -9.14 -16.09
N PHE A 157 -4.18 -8.26 -16.43
CA PHE A 157 -4.10 -6.94 -15.82
C PHE A 157 -5.26 -6.04 -16.25
N SER A 158 -6.19 -5.86 -15.31
CA SER A 158 -7.40 -5.06 -15.43
C SER A 158 -7.74 -4.50 -14.06
N SER A 159 -8.54 -3.43 -14.04
CA SER A 159 -8.94 -2.75 -12.81
C SER A 159 -10.46 -2.76 -12.66
N LEU A 160 -10.94 -3.24 -11.52
CA LEU A 160 -12.35 -3.24 -11.13
C LEU A 160 -12.55 -2.24 -9.99
N THR A 161 -13.35 -1.22 -10.20
CA THR A 161 -13.80 -0.33 -9.13
C THR A 161 -14.99 -0.96 -8.43
N LEU A 162 -14.87 -1.16 -7.11
CA LEU A 162 -15.98 -1.61 -6.28
C LEU A 162 -16.30 -0.62 -5.17
N PHE A 163 -17.58 -0.59 -4.82
CA PHE A 163 -18.10 -0.09 -3.56
C PHE A 163 -18.43 -1.29 -2.67
N ALA A 164 -18.09 -1.22 -1.38
CA ALA A 164 -18.67 -2.12 -0.40
C ALA A 164 -19.09 -1.39 0.86
N SER A 165 -20.25 -1.77 1.40
CA SER A 165 -20.72 -1.35 2.71
C SER A 165 -21.05 -2.57 3.55
N SER A 166 -20.61 -2.59 4.81
CA SER A 166 -20.98 -3.60 5.79
C SER A 166 -21.55 -2.93 7.03
N SER A 167 -22.68 -3.43 7.52
CA SER A 167 -23.29 -2.94 8.75
C SER A 167 -24.02 -4.05 9.48
N LEU A 168 -24.04 -3.96 10.81
CA LEU A 168 -25.05 -4.65 11.61
C LEU A 168 -26.43 -4.07 11.27
N VAL A 169 -27.42 -4.93 11.11
CA VAL A 169 -28.80 -4.54 10.78
C VAL A 169 -29.77 -4.95 11.88
N SER A 170 -29.51 -6.08 12.55
CA SER A 170 -30.38 -6.60 13.61
C SER A 170 -29.63 -7.50 14.59
N MET A 171 -30.04 -7.49 15.87
CA MET A 171 -29.62 -8.45 16.90
C MET A 171 -30.84 -8.82 17.74
N LEU A 172 -31.49 -9.95 17.41
CA LEU A 172 -32.65 -10.43 18.15
C LEU A 172 -32.22 -11.44 19.21
N ALA A 173 -32.71 -11.24 20.43
CA ALA A 173 -32.60 -12.22 21.52
C ALA A 173 -33.70 -13.28 21.36
N ARG A 174 -33.33 -14.56 21.30
CA ARG A 174 -34.25 -15.71 21.25
C ARG A 174 -34.13 -16.53 22.53
N ARG A 175 -35.27 -16.89 23.14
CA ARG A 175 -35.29 -17.81 24.29
C ARG A 175 -35.02 -19.24 23.83
N LYS A 176 -34.18 -19.96 24.59
CA LYS A 176 -33.95 -21.40 24.38
C LYS A 176 -34.94 -22.30 25.12
N LYS A 177 -35.74 -21.77 26.04
CA LYS A 177 -36.72 -22.50 26.85
C LYS A 177 -37.99 -21.68 27.06
N ASN A 178 -39.13 -22.36 27.11
CA ASN A 178 -40.43 -21.78 27.43
C ASN A 178 -40.54 -21.44 28.93
N PRO A 179 -41.50 -20.58 29.34
CA PRO A 179 -41.73 -20.18 30.73
C PRO A 179 -41.84 -21.38 31.71
N PRO A 180 -41.58 -21.20 33.03
CA PRO A 180 -41.52 -19.94 33.77
C PRO A 180 -40.15 -19.24 33.73
N ASP A 181 -40.22 -17.91 33.67
CA ASP A 181 -39.06 -17.03 33.61
C ASP A 181 -38.39 -16.92 34.99
N PRO A 182 -37.08 -17.21 35.12
CA PRO A 182 -36.36 -17.03 36.38
C PRO A 182 -36.12 -15.53 36.63
N GLY A 183 -35.76 -15.15 37.87
CA GLY A 183 -35.26 -13.80 38.13
C GLY A 183 -34.08 -13.42 37.21
N ILE A 184 -33.99 -12.13 36.86
CA ILE A 184 -32.89 -11.65 36.01
C ILE A 184 -31.58 -11.72 36.78
N SER A 185 -30.69 -12.63 36.38
CA SER A 185 -29.34 -12.70 36.92
C SER A 185 -28.48 -11.53 36.46
N LEU A 186 -27.45 -11.16 37.24
CA LEU A 186 -26.43 -10.17 36.83
C LEU A 186 -25.80 -10.50 35.47
N LYS A 187 -25.59 -11.79 35.17
CA LYS A 187 -25.07 -12.24 33.86
C LYS A 187 -26.01 -11.90 32.71
N LEU A 188 -27.32 -11.94 32.95
CA LEU A 188 -28.34 -11.61 31.95
C LEU A 188 -28.46 -10.10 31.76
N GLN A 189 -28.35 -9.29 32.83
CA GLN A 189 -28.24 -7.83 32.74
C GLN A 189 -27.01 -7.41 31.92
N GLN A 190 -25.84 -7.99 32.22
CA GLN A 190 -24.63 -7.76 31.44
C GLN A 190 -24.81 -8.15 29.97
N PHE A 191 -25.50 -9.27 29.71
CA PHE A 191 -25.79 -9.72 28.36
C PHE A 191 -26.66 -8.72 27.59
N HIS A 192 -27.75 -8.26 28.21
CA HIS A 192 -28.64 -7.25 27.64
C HIS A 192 -27.88 -5.96 27.36
N LEU A 193 -27.12 -5.46 28.34
CA LEU A 193 -26.36 -4.21 28.21
C LEU A 193 -25.37 -4.26 27.04
N GLN A 194 -24.67 -5.38 26.88
CA GLN A 194 -23.74 -5.55 25.76
C GLN A 194 -24.47 -5.58 24.40
N THR A 195 -25.64 -6.22 24.33
CA THR A 195 -26.48 -6.26 23.12
C THR A 195 -27.02 -4.87 22.77
N ALA A 196 -27.62 -4.19 23.74
CA ALA A 196 -28.11 -2.82 23.59
C ALA A 196 -26.98 -1.85 23.19
N ARG A 197 -25.80 -2.00 23.79
CA ARG A 197 -24.62 -1.18 23.45
C ARG A 197 -24.16 -1.42 22.03
N ALA A 198 -24.12 -2.66 21.55
CA ALA A 198 -23.78 -2.97 20.15
C ALA A 198 -24.77 -2.32 19.17
N LEU A 199 -26.08 -2.50 19.40
CA LEU A 199 -27.13 -1.90 18.57
C LEU A 199 -27.06 -0.36 18.57
N LEU A 200 -26.94 0.27 19.75
CA LEU A 200 -26.86 1.73 19.87
C LEU A 200 -25.58 2.30 19.25
N MET A 201 -24.44 1.61 19.38
CA MET A 201 -23.19 2.02 18.71
C MET A 201 -23.32 1.94 17.20
N SER A 202 -23.93 0.88 16.66
CA SER A 202 -24.19 0.74 15.22
C SER A 202 -25.16 1.80 14.69
N ILE A 203 -26.25 2.08 15.42
CA ILE A 203 -27.19 3.17 15.11
C ILE A 203 -26.43 4.50 15.02
N ASN A 204 -25.69 4.84 16.08
CA ASN A 204 -24.91 6.08 16.14
C ASN A 204 -23.85 6.16 15.03
N SER A 205 -23.24 5.02 14.66
CA SER A 205 -22.29 4.95 13.55
C SER A 205 -22.92 5.33 12.22
N LEU A 206 -24.10 4.79 11.90
CA LEU A 206 -24.82 5.12 10.67
C LEU A 206 -25.32 6.57 10.68
N GLU A 207 -25.90 7.03 11.79
CA GLU A 207 -26.37 8.41 11.95
C GLU A 207 -25.23 9.41 11.69
N ARG A 208 -24.04 9.17 12.25
CA ARG A 208 -22.85 9.99 11.99
C ARG A 208 -22.39 9.93 10.55
N LEU A 209 -22.43 8.76 9.93
CA LEU A 209 -22.03 8.59 8.53
C LEU A 209 -22.96 9.38 7.59
N ILE A 210 -24.27 9.30 7.81
CA ILE A 210 -25.27 10.09 7.08
C ILE A 210 -25.05 11.58 7.37
N ALA A 211 -24.89 11.98 8.63
CA ALA A 211 -24.72 13.37 9.02
C ALA A 211 -23.47 14.02 8.40
N ALA A 212 -22.35 13.30 8.36
CA ALA A 212 -21.09 13.79 7.79
C ALA A 212 -21.12 13.92 6.26
N ASN A 213 -22.14 13.37 5.59
CA ASN A 213 -22.23 13.33 4.13
C ASN A 213 -23.58 13.85 3.59
N LYS A 214 -24.45 14.39 4.45
CA LYS A 214 -25.78 14.89 4.06
C LYS A 214 -25.69 16.01 3.01
N ASP A 215 -24.63 16.81 3.01
CA ASP A 215 -24.44 17.92 2.07
C ASP A 215 -24.15 17.45 0.64
N LEU A 216 -23.82 16.17 0.45
CA LEU A 216 -23.69 15.54 -0.88
C LEU A 216 -25.05 15.12 -1.46
N LEU A 217 -26.12 15.22 -0.65
CA LEU A 217 -27.47 14.87 -1.05
C LEU A 217 -28.20 16.15 -1.47
N LYS A 218 -29.08 16.02 -2.47
CA LYS A 218 -29.92 17.12 -2.94
C LYS A 218 -31.14 17.38 -2.03
N THR A 219 -31.23 16.69 -0.89
CA THR A 219 -32.40 16.65 -0.01
C THR A 219 -31.99 17.01 1.41
N THR A 220 -32.82 17.80 2.09
CA THR A 220 -32.61 18.13 3.52
C THR A 220 -32.89 16.92 4.39
N ILE A 221 -31.92 16.54 5.21
CA ILE A 221 -32.05 15.42 6.17
C ILE A 221 -31.86 15.94 7.59
N HIS A 222 -32.82 15.60 8.46
CA HIS A 222 -32.73 15.83 9.89
C HIS A 222 -32.32 14.54 10.60
N ILE A 223 -31.25 14.60 11.39
CA ILE A 223 -30.73 13.45 12.14
C ILE A 223 -30.64 13.84 13.59
N ALA A 224 -31.32 13.10 14.46
CA ALA A 224 -31.20 13.23 15.90
C ALA A 224 -30.12 12.26 16.39
N GLU A 225 -28.89 12.74 16.57
CA GLU A 225 -27.76 11.89 16.95
C GLU A 225 -28.00 11.21 18.31
N THR A 226 -27.83 9.88 18.33
CA THR A 226 -28.06 9.07 19.53
C THR A 226 -26.93 9.21 20.54
N SER A 227 -27.25 9.69 21.74
CA SER A 227 -26.34 9.59 22.88
C SER A 227 -26.36 8.17 23.46
N VAL A 228 -25.38 7.35 23.05
CA VAL A 228 -25.27 5.93 23.44
C VAL A 228 -25.35 5.75 24.95
N GLU A 229 -24.57 6.50 25.74
CA GLU A 229 -24.55 6.33 27.20
C GLU A 229 -25.88 6.73 27.87
N LYS A 230 -26.54 7.81 27.41
CA LYS A 230 -27.83 8.23 27.97
C LYS A 230 -28.92 7.20 27.71
N GLU A 231 -28.96 6.63 26.50
CA GLU A 231 -29.96 5.62 26.15
C GLU A 231 -29.68 4.28 26.85
N LEU A 232 -28.41 3.90 27.06
CA LEU A 232 -28.06 2.73 27.87
C LEU A 232 -28.53 2.87 29.32
N THR A 233 -28.36 4.04 29.94
CA THR A 233 -28.86 4.28 31.31
C THR A 233 -30.38 4.08 31.38
N ARG A 234 -31.13 4.63 30.42
CA ARG A 234 -32.60 4.47 30.36
C ARG A 234 -33.03 3.01 30.20
N LEU A 235 -32.32 2.24 29.39
CA LEU A 235 -32.59 0.81 29.20
C LEU A 235 -32.35 0.01 30.50
N CYS A 236 -31.28 0.31 31.22
CA CYS A 236 -31.01 -0.30 32.52
C CYS A 236 -32.10 0.02 33.54
N GLU A 237 -32.46 1.30 33.69
CA GLU A 237 -33.53 1.75 34.59
C GLU A 237 -34.88 1.09 34.20
N GLY A 238 -35.14 0.92 32.91
CA GLY A 238 -36.33 0.25 32.40
C GLY A 238 -36.43 -1.22 32.83
N ILE A 239 -35.30 -1.95 32.85
CA ILE A 239 -35.26 -3.34 33.32
C ILE A 239 -35.42 -3.42 34.84
N GLU A 240 -34.76 -2.53 35.59
CA GLU A 240 -34.79 -2.51 37.06
C GLU A 240 -36.20 -2.21 37.60
N ASN A 241 -36.96 -1.36 36.90
CA ASN A 241 -38.29 -0.94 37.31
C ASN A 241 -39.43 -1.78 36.69
N SER A 242 -39.13 -2.75 35.83
CA SER A 242 -40.16 -3.52 35.12
C SER A 242 -40.76 -4.65 35.97
N SER A 243 -42.08 -4.80 35.90
CA SER A 243 -42.79 -5.95 36.47
C SER A 243 -42.58 -7.24 35.66
N SER A 244 -42.16 -7.13 34.39
CA SER A 244 -41.75 -8.25 33.54
C SER A 244 -40.43 -7.94 32.82
N PRO A 245 -39.30 -8.06 33.53
CA PRO A 245 -37.99 -7.69 32.99
C PRO A 245 -37.57 -8.50 31.75
N TRP A 246 -38.08 -9.72 31.58
CA TRP A 246 -37.83 -10.55 30.39
C TRP A 246 -38.52 -10.00 29.14
N CYS A 247 -39.78 -9.59 29.27
CA CYS A 247 -40.50 -8.95 28.16
C CYS A 247 -39.85 -7.61 27.80
N GLN A 248 -39.35 -6.86 28.80
CA GLN A 248 -38.64 -5.61 28.57
C GLN A 248 -37.36 -5.82 27.75
N LEU A 249 -36.53 -6.80 28.14
CA LEU A 249 -35.29 -7.16 27.44
C LEU A 249 -35.52 -7.47 25.96
N GLU A 250 -36.57 -8.25 25.65
CA GLU A 250 -36.92 -8.62 24.27
C GLU A 250 -37.48 -7.43 23.50
N SER A 251 -38.37 -6.65 24.12
CA SER A 251 -38.94 -5.44 23.54
C SER A 251 -37.85 -4.44 23.14
N ASP A 252 -36.86 -4.23 24.00
CA ASP A 252 -35.74 -3.34 23.73
C ASP A 252 -34.87 -3.83 22.56
N ALA A 253 -34.55 -5.13 22.51
CA ALA A 253 -33.80 -5.70 21.39
C ALA A 253 -34.55 -5.58 20.06
N VAL A 254 -35.87 -5.82 20.05
CA VAL A 254 -36.73 -5.66 18.87
C VAL A 254 -36.81 -4.21 18.44
N ARG A 255 -37.07 -3.28 19.37
CA ARG A 255 -37.17 -1.84 19.11
C ARG A 255 -35.87 -1.28 18.52
N LEU A 256 -34.73 -1.58 19.14
CA LEU A 256 -33.43 -1.11 18.67
C LEU A 256 -33.05 -1.73 17.33
N SER A 257 -33.33 -3.02 17.11
CA SER A 257 -33.07 -3.69 15.83
C SER A 257 -33.95 -3.12 14.71
N ALA A 258 -35.23 -2.87 14.95
CA ALA A 258 -36.13 -2.26 13.98
C ALA A 258 -35.66 -0.85 13.59
N ARG A 259 -35.22 -0.05 14.57
CA ARG A 259 -34.63 1.28 14.31
C ARG A 259 -33.34 1.18 13.49
N LEU A 260 -32.43 0.27 13.86
CA LEU A 260 -31.18 0.06 13.12
C LEU A 260 -31.45 -0.35 11.68
N THR A 261 -32.37 -1.29 11.46
CA THR A 261 -32.81 -1.73 10.13
C THR A 261 -33.34 -0.56 9.30
N ALA A 262 -34.21 0.27 9.89
CA ALA A 262 -34.79 1.43 9.19
C ALA A 262 -33.71 2.46 8.78
N ILE A 263 -32.78 2.80 9.68
CA ILE A 263 -31.69 3.74 9.39
C ILE A 263 -30.75 3.16 8.31
N HIS A 264 -30.47 1.86 8.39
CA HIS A 264 -29.66 1.16 7.42
C HIS A 264 -30.31 1.19 6.01
N SER A 265 -31.60 0.87 5.89
CA SER A 265 -32.31 0.97 4.61
C SER A 265 -32.33 2.39 4.04
N GLN A 266 -32.46 3.41 4.89
CA GLN A 266 -32.34 4.81 4.47
C GLN A 266 -30.94 5.13 3.97
N PHE A 267 -29.89 4.71 4.69
CA PHE A 267 -28.51 4.88 4.26
C PHE A 267 -28.27 4.28 2.88
N VAL A 268 -28.72 3.04 2.68
CA VAL A 268 -28.60 2.33 1.40
C VAL A 268 -29.23 3.15 0.28
N ASN A 269 -30.51 3.51 0.42
CA ASN A 269 -31.24 4.25 -0.60
C ASN A 269 -30.62 5.61 -0.95
N LEU A 270 -30.01 6.30 0.03
CA LEU A 270 -29.46 7.63 -0.17
C LEU A 270 -28.05 7.63 -0.76
N PHE A 271 -27.22 6.64 -0.40
CA PHE A 271 -25.77 6.74 -0.60
C PHE A 271 -25.19 5.66 -1.52
N THR A 272 -25.76 4.46 -1.61
CA THR A 272 -25.15 3.34 -2.38
C THR A 272 -25.26 3.49 -3.89
N LYS A 273 -25.98 4.51 -4.37
CA LYS A 273 -26.06 4.91 -5.80
C LYS A 273 -25.61 6.36 -6.02
N ASN A 274 -25.04 7.00 -4.99
CA ASN A 274 -24.57 8.38 -5.07
C ASN A 274 -23.06 8.41 -5.39
N TYR A 275 -22.72 8.74 -6.64
CA TYR A 275 -21.33 8.81 -7.09
C TYR A 275 -20.48 9.87 -6.36
N ALA A 276 -21.06 11.02 -5.98
CA ALA A 276 -20.31 12.04 -5.25
C ALA A 276 -19.89 11.55 -3.85
N PHE A 277 -20.74 10.77 -3.21
CA PHE A 277 -20.41 10.09 -1.96
C PHE A 277 -19.34 9.01 -2.14
N MET A 278 -19.49 8.15 -3.16
CA MET A 278 -18.49 7.13 -3.46
C MET A 278 -17.12 7.75 -3.77
N GLU A 279 -17.07 8.79 -4.59
CA GLU A 279 -15.84 9.50 -4.93
C GLU A 279 -15.18 10.12 -3.69
N LYS A 280 -15.96 10.76 -2.80
CA LYS A 280 -15.44 11.31 -1.54
C LYS A 280 -14.82 10.22 -0.67
N ILE A 281 -15.53 9.10 -0.46
CA ILE A 281 -15.01 7.98 0.34
C ILE A 281 -13.77 7.36 -0.32
N GLY A 282 -13.79 7.21 -1.65
CA GLY A 282 -12.67 6.65 -2.39
C GLY A 282 -11.41 7.48 -2.24
N ARG A 283 -11.50 8.81 -2.37
CA ARG A 283 -10.36 9.71 -2.14
C ARG A 283 -9.83 9.60 -0.70
N SER A 284 -10.71 9.61 0.30
CA SER A 284 -10.30 9.43 1.69
C SER A 284 -9.61 8.08 1.93
N PHE A 285 -10.12 7.01 1.32
CA PHE A 285 -9.50 5.68 1.41
C PHE A 285 -8.14 5.63 0.73
N GLU A 286 -8.01 6.21 -0.46
CA GLU A 286 -6.75 6.30 -1.19
C GLU A 286 -5.72 7.08 -0.38
N ASP A 287 -6.06 8.28 0.09
CA ASP A 287 -5.18 9.11 0.93
C ASP A 287 -4.68 8.34 2.15
N TRP A 288 -5.59 7.63 2.84
CA TRP A 288 -5.22 6.76 3.94
C TRP A 288 -4.27 5.64 3.51
N ARG A 289 -4.66 4.84 2.51
CA ARG A 289 -3.89 3.67 2.05
C ARG A 289 -2.48 4.09 1.68
N TRP A 290 -2.38 5.21 0.96
CA TRP A 290 -1.13 5.76 0.51
C TRP A 290 -0.26 6.19 1.69
N ARG A 291 -0.79 6.94 2.68
CA ARG A 291 -0.04 7.27 3.90
C ARG A 291 0.46 6.00 4.60
N ARG A 292 -0.36 4.95 4.68
CA ARG A 292 -0.01 3.68 5.33
C ARG A 292 1.12 2.95 4.62
N ILE A 293 1.09 2.91 3.29
CA ILE A 293 2.19 2.34 2.50
C ILE A 293 3.47 3.17 2.70
N GLY A 294 3.34 4.50 2.75
CA GLY A 294 4.45 5.42 3.00
C GLY A 294 5.17 5.20 4.34
N GLU A 295 4.52 4.59 5.34
CA GLU A 295 5.13 4.24 6.64
C GLU A 295 6.26 3.19 6.51
N LEU A 296 6.36 2.50 5.37
CA LEU A 296 7.38 1.49 5.09
C LEU A 296 8.56 2.03 4.27
N PHE A 297 8.54 3.32 3.95
CA PHE A 297 9.60 4.01 3.22
C PHE A 297 10.34 4.99 4.13
N PHE A 298 11.60 4.67 4.39
CA PHE A 298 12.51 5.51 5.15
C PHE A 298 13.42 6.22 4.18
N PHE A 299 13.39 7.54 4.11
CA PHE A 299 14.24 8.27 3.16
C PHE A 299 15.14 9.29 3.83
N THR A 300 16.29 9.52 3.17
CA THR A 300 17.26 10.56 3.52
C THR A 300 17.65 11.33 2.27
N GLU A 301 18.00 12.60 2.43
CA GLU A 301 18.41 13.48 1.33
C GLU A 301 19.81 14.03 1.58
N HIS A 302 20.62 14.03 0.53
CA HIS A 302 22.02 14.41 0.54
C HIS A 302 22.35 15.22 -0.73
N SER A 303 23.45 15.97 -0.69
CA SER A 303 24.02 16.56 -1.89
C SER A 303 24.65 15.49 -2.77
N THR A 304 24.61 15.68 -4.09
CA THR A 304 25.39 14.88 -5.05
C THR A 304 26.88 14.82 -4.70
N THR A 305 27.47 15.86 -4.12
CA THR A 305 28.87 15.86 -3.67
C THR A 305 29.16 14.87 -2.53
N GLU A 306 28.13 14.43 -1.82
CA GLU A 306 28.24 13.43 -0.74
C GLU A 306 28.19 11.99 -1.27
N ILE A 307 28.02 11.78 -2.58
CA ILE A 307 28.06 10.45 -3.21
C ILE A 307 29.42 9.81 -2.96
N GLY A 308 29.45 8.90 -1.98
CA GLY A 308 30.65 8.18 -1.57
C GLY A 308 31.29 8.61 -0.26
N SER A 309 30.68 9.57 0.46
CA SER A 309 31.07 9.92 1.81
C SER A 309 31.03 8.69 2.74
N GLU A 310 32.08 8.49 3.52
CA GLU A 310 32.18 7.41 4.51
C GLU A 310 31.24 7.60 5.71
N THR A 311 30.73 8.83 5.91
CA THR A 311 29.77 9.13 6.98
C THR A 311 28.35 8.65 6.65
N LEU A 312 28.06 8.30 5.40
CA LEU A 312 26.76 7.81 4.98
C LEU A 312 26.56 6.33 5.33
N HIS A 313 25.34 6.00 5.73
CA HIS A 313 24.96 4.62 6.01
C HIS A 313 24.98 3.79 4.73
N ASN A 314 25.88 2.80 4.66
CA ASN A 314 25.87 1.80 3.60
C ASN A 314 24.82 0.70 3.86
N SER A 315 24.60 -0.15 2.88
CA SER A 315 23.73 -1.34 2.95
C SER A 315 23.93 -2.22 4.18
N THR A 316 25.16 -2.36 4.70
CA THR A 316 25.41 -3.13 5.93
C THR A 316 24.80 -2.43 7.14
N THR A 317 25.00 -1.12 7.30
CA THR A 317 24.40 -0.37 8.41
C THR A 317 22.88 -0.33 8.28
N ILE A 318 22.36 -0.14 7.07
CA ILE A 318 20.92 -0.20 6.77
C ILE A 318 20.32 -1.57 7.14
N THR A 319 21.06 -2.67 6.97
CA THR A 319 20.61 -4.02 7.41
C THR A 319 20.42 -4.11 8.93
N HIS A 320 21.30 -3.48 9.70
CA HIS A 320 21.16 -3.43 11.17
C HIS A 320 20.00 -2.52 11.59
N ILE A 321 19.82 -1.39 10.91
CA ILE A 321 18.67 -0.49 11.10
C ILE A 321 17.36 -1.24 10.81
N HIS A 322 17.27 -1.94 9.68
CA HIS A 322 16.12 -2.78 9.33
C HIS A 322 15.82 -3.81 10.42
N SER A 323 16.84 -4.45 10.99
CA SER A 323 16.65 -5.41 12.09
C SER A 323 16.03 -4.77 13.33
N LEU A 324 16.44 -3.55 13.70
CA LEU A 324 15.79 -2.79 14.77
C LEU A 324 14.36 -2.41 14.43
N VAL A 325 14.12 -1.93 13.21
CA VAL A 325 12.81 -1.53 12.70
C VAL A 325 11.81 -2.70 12.78
N VAL A 326 12.18 -3.88 12.26
CA VAL A 326 11.32 -5.08 12.30
C VAL A 326 11.12 -5.60 13.72
N SER A 327 12.12 -5.51 14.60
CA SER A 327 11.98 -5.92 16.00
C SER A 327 11.11 -4.97 16.85
N SER A 328 10.83 -3.77 16.35
CA SER A 328 10.13 -2.75 17.10
C SER A 328 8.63 -3.02 17.21
N PRO A 329 7.94 -2.55 18.27
CA PRO A 329 6.49 -2.70 18.39
C PRO A 329 5.71 -1.75 17.48
N TYR A 330 6.39 -0.87 16.74
CA TYR A 330 5.81 0.18 15.89
C TYR A 330 4.85 -0.40 14.85
N PHE A 331 5.25 -1.47 14.18
CA PHE A 331 4.41 -2.10 13.17
C PHE A 331 3.34 -3.06 13.71
N ARG A 332 3.37 -3.38 15.02
CA ARG A 332 2.45 -4.37 15.61
C ARG A 332 1.00 -3.90 15.62
N ASP A 333 0.78 -2.60 15.82
CA ASP A 333 -0.56 -2.03 15.98
C ASP A 333 -1.06 -1.39 14.68
N PHE A 334 -0.51 -1.80 13.54
CA PHE A 334 -1.00 -1.33 12.26
C PHE A 334 -2.41 -1.87 12.01
N ILE A 335 -3.38 -0.97 11.92
CA ILE A 335 -4.78 -1.27 11.66
C ILE A 335 -5.00 -1.68 10.20
N HIS A 336 -5.79 -2.74 10.00
CA HIS A 336 -6.27 -3.16 8.69
C HIS A 336 -7.43 -2.28 8.23
N PRO A 337 -7.53 -1.95 6.94
CA PRO A 337 -8.74 -1.31 6.44
C PRO A 337 -9.92 -2.28 6.56
N PRO A 338 -11.15 -1.79 6.83
CA PRO A 338 -12.34 -2.64 6.92
C PRO A 338 -12.65 -3.47 5.67
N LEU A 339 -12.10 -3.07 4.52
CA LEU A 339 -12.11 -3.83 3.28
C LEU A 339 -10.66 -4.05 2.89
N TYR A 340 -10.17 -5.23 3.25
CA TYR A 340 -8.77 -5.61 3.18
C TYR A 340 -8.53 -6.57 2.02
N LEU A 341 -7.55 -6.25 1.19
CA LEU A 341 -7.07 -7.12 0.13
C LEU A 341 -5.67 -7.59 0.51
N PRO A 342 -5.49 -8.83 1.00
CA PRO A 342 -4.20 -9.29 1.50
C PRO A 342 -3.03 -9.09 0.55
N ASN A 343 -3.27 -9.23 -0.76
CA ASN A 343 -2.26 -9.08 -1.80
C ASN A 343 -1.90 -7.60 -2.10
N LEU A 344 -2.80 -6.64 -1.84
CA LEU A 344 -2.61 -5.22 -2.18
C LEU A 344 -2.41 -4.32 -0.95
N ASP A 345 -2.90 -4.72 0.21
CA ASP A 345 -2.87 -3.94 1.45
C ASP A 345 -2.04 -4.62 2.54
N ALA A 346 -1.18 -5.57 2.15
CA ALA A 346 -0.50 -6.46 3.08
C ALA A 346 0.06 -5.70 4.29
N PRO A 347 -0.07 -6.25 5.51
CA PRO A 347 0.41 -5.58 6.70
C PRO A 347 1.93 -5.38 6.62
N PRO A 348 2.50 -4.45 7.41
CA PRO A 348 3.95 -4.22 7.44
C PRO A 348 4.80 -5.48 7.56
N GLN A 349 4.30 -6.48 8.30
CA GLN A 349 4.99 -7.75 8.53
C GLN A 349 5.17 -8.57 7.25
N LEU A 350 4.25 -8.42 6.29
CA LEU A 350 4.24 -9.11 5.01
C LEU A 350 4.66 -8.20 3.84
N SER A 351 5.03 -6.95 4.13
CA SER A 351 5.38 -5.96 3.14
C SER A 351 6.88 -5.75 3.01
N PRO A 352 7.38 -5.40 1.81
CA PRO A 352 8.75 -4.95 1.66
C PRO A 352 8.96 -3.63 2.43
N ILE A 353 10.12 -3.50 3.08
CA ILE A 353 10.59 -2.27 3.71
C ILE A 353 11.69 -1.67 2.84
N ILE A 354 11.59 -0.38 2.54
CA ILE A 354 12.46 0.30 1.59
C ILE A 354 13.19 1.45 2.29
N PHE A 355 14.51 1.46 2.16
CA PHE A 355 15.37 2.56 2.59
C PHE A 355 15.88 3.29 1.37
N GLU A 356 15.50 4.55 1.25
CA GLU A 356 15.80 5.43 0.12
C GLU A 356 16.86 6.47 0.51
N GLN A 357 17.91 6.60 -0.30
CA GLN A 357 18.88 7.68 -0.19
C GLN A 357 18.85 8.49 -1.47
N ARG A 358 18.48 9.76 -1.38
CA ARG A 358 18.44 10.69 -2.51
C ARG A 358 19.68 11.56 -2.50
N PHE A 359 20.32 11.68 -3.65
CA PHE A 359 21.44 12.56 -3.91
C PHE A 359 21.01 13.59 -4.95
N LEU A 360 20.83 14.83 -4.51
CA LEU A 360 20.28 15.91 -5.31
C LEU A 360 21.39 16.91 -5.71
N PRO A 361 21.36 17.44 -6.95
CA PRO A 361 22.29 18.49 -7.36
C PRO A 361 22.01 19.79 -6.60
N SER A 362 23.06 20.54 -6.27
CA SER A 362 22.94 21.85 -5.61
C SER A 362 22.15 22.83 -6.50
N VAL A 363 21.15 23.49 -5.94
CA VAL A 363 20.38 24.53 -6.63
C VAL A 363 21.15 25.85 -6.54
N SER A 364 21.74 26.28 -7.65
CA SER A 364 22.40 27.59 -7.77
C SER A 364 21.44 28.61 -8.36
N GLY A 365 20.95 29.56 -7.54
CA GLY A 365 20.48 30.89 -7.98
C GLY A 365 19.11 31.00 -8.65
N GLU A 366 18.47 32.14 -8.40
CA GLU A 366 17.12 32.58 -8.80
C GLU A 366 16.88 32.66 -10.32
N ASN A 367 15.60 32.67 -10.69
CA ASN A 367 15.00 32.75 -12.04
C ASN A 367 14.75 31.42 -12.80
N SER A 368 13.71 30.70 -12.40
CA SER A 368 12.80 30.02 -13.35
C SER A 368 11.38 29.91 -12.77
N PRO A 369 10.32 30.07 -13.58
CA PRO A 369 8.95 30.10 -13.10
C PRO A 369 8.47 28.68 -12.77
N SER A 370 7.92 28.53 -11.55
CA SER A 370 7.08 27.41 -11.07
C SER A 370 7.28 26.06 -11.76
N SER A 371 8.28 25.28 -11.33
CA SER A 371 8.29 23.83 -11.53
C SER A 371 8.52 23.13 -10.20
N GLU A 372 7.67 22.15 -9.90
CA GLU A 372 7.63 21.34 -8.68
C GLU A 372 8.91 20.50 -8.50
N GLY A 373 10.00 21.12 -8.02
CA GLY A 373 11.18 20.43 -7.52
C GLY A 373 11.15 20.34 -5.99
N PRO A 374 11.62 19.24 -5.36
CA PRO A 374 11.64 19.14 -3.91
C PRO A 374 12.70 20.07 -3.33
N THR A 375 12.26 20.94 -2.42
CA THR A 375 13.09 21.76 -1.56
C THR A 375 13.91 20.86 -0.64
N ILE A 376 15.23 21.09 -0.55
CA ILE A 376 16.11 20.46 0.43
C ILE A 376 15.45 20.61 1.81
N ILE A 377 15.05 19.50 2.43
CA ILE A 377 14.54 19.53 3.80
C ILE A 377 15.67 20.13 4.65
N PRO A 378 15.45 21.26 5.37
CA PRO A 378 16.46 21.78 6.26
C PRO A 378 16.79 20.66 7.25
N ARG A 379 18.06 20.24 7.34
CA ARG A 379 18.53 19.41 8.45
C ARG A 379 17.96 20.04 9.72
N LEU A 380 17.06 19.34 10.42
CA LEU A 380 16.55 19.75 11.71
C LEU A 380 17.76 19.87 12.62
N LYS A 381 18.33 21.08 12.72
CA LYS A 381 19.37 21.36 13.72
C LYS A 381 18.77 20.95 15.05
N PRO A 382 19.51 20.19 15.90
CA PRO A 382 18.98 19.75 17.17
C PRO A 382 18.67 21.00 18.00
N LYS A 383 17.40 21.37 18.11
CA LYS A 383 16.97 22.23 19.21
C LYS A 383 17.22 21.41 20.46
N SER A 384 18.06 21.93 21.35
CA SER A 384 18.43 21.36 22.66
C SER A 384 17.26 21.28 23.65
N GLU A 385 16.03 21.27 23.17
CA GLU A 385 14.82 21.11 23.96
C GLU A 385 14.05 19.94 23.37
N ALA A 386 13.64 18.99 24.22
CA ALA A 386 12.80 17.88 23.82
C ALA A 386 11.65 18.39 22.94
N SER A 387 11.51 17.81 21.74
CA SER A 387 10.45 18.15 20.79
C SER A 387 9.10 18.32 21.51
N PRO A 388 8.26 19.31 21.14
CA PRO A 388 6.93 19.48 21.72
C PRO A 388 6.14 18.17 21.77
N LEU A 389 6.31 17.31 20.76
CA LEU A 389 5.74 15.96 20.69
C LEU A 389 6.24 15.00 21.78
N ILE A 390 7.50 15.11 22.21
CA ILE A 390 8.07 14.33 23.32
C ILE A 390 7.52 14.82 24.67
N LYS A 391 7.36 16.13 24.86
CA LYS A 391 6.67 16.71 26.04
C LYS A 391 5.22 16.23 26.10
N VAL A 392 4.51 16.29 24.97
CA VAL A 392 3.14 15.80 24.78
C VAL A 392 3.01 14.31 25.07
N ALA A 393 3.87 13.45 24.52
CA ALA A 393 3.80 12.00 24.76
C ALA A 393 4.09 11.67 26.23
N ARG A 394 4.95 12.45 26.89
CA ARG A 394 5.22 12.35 28.33
C ARG A 394 4.03 12.80 29.17
N GLU A 395 3.35 13.87 28.78
CA GLU A 395 2.12 14.35 29.42
C GLU A 395 0.96 13.37 29.22
N LEU A 396 0.77 12.81 28.02
CA LEU A 396 -0.24 11.79 27.74
C LEU A 396 0.01 10.48 28.50
N ARG A 397 1.27 10.06 28.65
CA ARG A 397 1.64 8.96 29.56
C ARG A 397 1.27 9.28 31.00
N SER A 398 1.57 10.49 31.46
CA SER A 398 1.21 10.93 32.82
C SER A 398 -0.32 10.98 33.01
N PHE A 399 -1.07 11.33 31.97
CA PHE A 399 -2.53 11.38 31.97
C PHE A 399 -3.16 9.98 31.99
N ARG A 400 -2.64 9.03 31.19
CA ARG A 400 -3.05 7.61 31.22
C ARG A 400 -2.71 6.94 32.56
N LEU A 401 -1.54 7.23 33.13
CA LEU A 401 -1.13 6.75 34.45
C LEU A 401 -2.05 7.31 35.55
N ARG A 402 -2.41 8.60 35.47
CA ARG A 402 -3.39 9.23 36.38
C ARG A 402 -4.80 8.66 36.22
N ARG A 403 -5.23 8.32 34.99
CA ARG A 403 -6.54 7.67 34.75
C ARG A 403 -6.58 6.23 35.26
N LYS A 404 -5.48 5.47 35.11
CA LYS A 404 -5.33 4.14 35.74
C LYS A 404 -5.35 4.24 37.25
N SER A 405 -4.57 5.16 37.83
CA SER A 405 -4.58 5.46 39.27
C SER A 405 -5.98 5.84 39.78
N LEU A 406 -6.74 6.68 39.06
CA LEU A 406 -8.13 7.02 39.41
C LEU A 406 -9.09 5.84 39.29
N SER A 407 -8.88 4.93 38.33
CA SER A 407 -9.66 3.69 38.22
C SER A 407 -9.32 2.66 39.30
N ASP A 408 -8.06 2.64 39.76
CA ASP A 408 -7.58 1.78 40.84
C ASP A 408 -8.03 2.31 42.21
N VAL A 409 -8.05 3.64 42.40
CA VAL A 409 -8.65 4.30 43.58
C VAL A 409 -10.16 4.09 43.63
N LYS A 410 -10.87 4.12 42.49
CA LYS A 410 -12.30 3.76 42.44
C LYS A 410 -12.55 2.27 42.73
N LYS A 411 -11.65 1.38 42.33
CA LYS A 411 -11.73 -0.06 42.69
C LYS A 411 -11.43 -0.32 44.17
N LEU A 412 -10.54 0.46 44.78
CA LEU A 412 -10.24 0.39 46.21
C LEU A 412 -11.38 0.99 47.06
N ALA A 413 -12.05 2.04 46.59
CA ALA A 413 -13.20 2.64 47.27
C ALA A 413 -14.45 1.71 47.28
N VAL A 414 -14.63 0.88 46.25
CA VAL A 414 -15.75 -0.08 46.17
C VAL A 414 -15.55 -1.32 47.05
N ASN A 415 -14.31 -1.62 47.47
CA ASN A 415 -14.00 -2.73 48.37
C ASN A 415 -13.87 -2.32 49.85
N GLY A 416 -14.09 -1.05 50.19
CA GLY A 416 -13.85 -0.47 51.51
C GLY A 416 -15.02 -0.47 52.50
N GLU A 417 -16.21 -0.95 52.12
CA GLU A 417 -17.35 -1.06 53.05
C GLU A 417 -17.42 -2.48 53.65
N ARG A 418 -16.45 -2.82 54.50
CA ARG A 418 -16.58 -3.88 55.53
C ARG A 418 -15.33 -3.90 56.42
N ARG A 419 -15.38 -3.13 57.50
CA ARG A 419 -14.85 -3.39 58.87
C ARG A 419 -14.44 -2.08 59.52
N GLY A 420 -15.00 -1.84 60.70
CA GLY A 420 -14.81 -0.62 61.46
C GLY A 420 -13.65 -0.65 62.46
N SER A 421 -13.54 0.50 63.14
CA SER A 421 -12.87 0.80 64.40
C SER A 421 -11.38 1.19 64.38
N ALA A 422 -11.19 2.45 64.80
CA ALA A 422 -10.11 3.05 65.60
C ALA A 422 -8.70 3.21 65.01
N GLY A 423 -8.23 4.46 65.01
CA GLY A 423 -6.82 4.84 64.91
C GLY A 423 -6.61 6.19 64.21
N GLU A 424 -6.50 7.26 64.99
CA GLU A 424 -6.10 8.60 64.54
C GLU A 424 -4.74 8.59 63.84
N LEU A 425 -4.63 9.29 62.70
CA LEU A 425 -3.36 9.92 62.30
C LEU A 425 -3.62 11.15 61.40
N ILE A 426 -3.59 12.30 62.07
CA ILE A 426 -3.13 13.64 61.69
C ILE A 426 -3.11 13.98 60.19
N VAL A 427 -4.03 14.88 59.82
CA VAL A 427 -4.01 15.70 58.60
C VAL A 427 -3.10 16.90 58.82
N THR A 428 -2.13 17.14 57.93
CA THR A 428 -1.66 18.51 57.65
C THR A 428 -1.27 18.73 56.20
N GLN A 429 -1.77 19.86 55.71
CA GLN A 429 -1.38 20.71 54.58
C GLN A 429 -2.04 20.50 53.21
N GLN A 430 -2.82 21.54 52.90
CA GLN A 430 -3.59 21.85 51.71
C GLN A 430 -2.70 21.93 50.45
N ALA A 431 -3.09 21.19 49.42
CA ALA A 431 -2.84 21.60 48.04
C ALA A 431 -4.17 22.06 47.44
N THR A 432 -4.30 23.37 47.27
CA THR A 432 -5.41 24.03 46.56
C THR A 432 -5.52 23.46 45.15
N VAL A 433 -6.60 22.73 44.88
CA VAL A 433 -6.97 22.28 43.54
C VAL A 433 -7.69 23.43 42.84
N HIS A 434 -6.97 24.15 41.98
CA HIS A 434 -7.63 24.97 40.96
C HIS A 434 -8.20 24.06 39.86
N PRO A 435 -9.45 24.26 39.42
CA PRO A 435 -10.01 23.52 38.30
C PRO A 435 -9.32 23.98 37.00
N ILE A 436 -8.40 23.17 36.47
CA ILE A 436 -7.86 23.39 35.13
C ILE A 436 -8.92 22.93 34.14
N THR A 437 -9.48 23.89 33.42
CA THR A 437 -10.44 23.72 32.33
C THR A 437 -9.84 22.82 31.24
N SER A 438 -10.59 21.79 30.86
CA SER A 438 -10.24 20.73 29.90
C SER A 438 -10.05 21.18 28.45
N ASN A 439 -10.13 22.48 28.16
CA ASN A 439 -10.26 22.99 26.80
C ASN A 439 -8.99 23.59 26.19
N SER A 440 -7.95 23.90 27.00
CA SER A 440 -6.75 24.61 26.49
C SER A 440 -5.66 23.72 25.90
N SER A 441 -5.64 22.43 26.24
CA SER A 441 -4.64 21.48 25.72
C SER A 441 -5.10 20.82 24.41
N LEU A 442 -6.40 20.52 24.28
CA LEU A 442 -7.01 20.06 23.03
C LEU A 442 -6.98 21.14 21.93
N SER A 443 -7.15 22.42 22.28
CA SER A 443 -7.05 23.53 21.32
C SER A 443 -5.65 23.67 20.73
N ASN A 444 -4.60 23.42 21.52
CA ASN A 444 -3.22 23.43 21.02
C ASN A 444 -2.93 22.27 20.06
N PHE A 445 -3.60 21.11 20.21
CA PHE A 445 -3.51 20.00 19.26
C PHE A 445 -4.26 20.26 17.96
N GLU A 446 -5.47 20.82 18.02
CA GLU A 446 -6.18 21.24 16.81
C GLU A 446 -5.38 22.31 16.07
N THR A 447 -4.67 23.17 16.79
CA THR A 447 -3.81 24.22 16.20
C THR A 447 -2.54 23.62 15.58
N ILE A 448 -1.85 22.68 16.23
CA ILE A 448 -0.66 22.01 15.65
C ILE A 448 -1.04 21.09 14.47
N ALA A 449 -2.18 20.38 14.55
CA ALA A 449 -2.72 19.58 13.45
C ALA A 449 -3.25 20.44 12.28
N ARG A 450 -3.65 21.69 12.54
CA ARG A 450 -3.99 22.71 11.52
C ARG A 450 -2.76 23.42 10.97
N GLU A 451 -1.69 23.58 11.75
CA GLU A 451 -0.42 24.16 11.31
C GLU A 451 0.42 23.18 10.49
N GLU A 452 0.35 21.87 10.76
CA GLU A 452 0.97 20.82 9.93
C GLU A 452 0.15 20.48 8.67
N ASN A 453 -1.17 20.71 8.68
CA ASN A 453 -2.04 20.59 7.50
C ASN A 453 -2.39 21.99 6.96
N GLY A 454 -1.46 22.61 6.24
CA GLY A 454 -1.78 23.84 5.50
C GLY A 454 -3.06 23.67 4.67
N THR A 455 -3.98 24.64 4.82
CA THR A 455 -5.33 24.79 4.24
C THR A 455 -6.50 24.19 5.03
N SER A 456 -7.52 25.02 5.27
CA SER A 456 -8.67 24.79 6.15
C SER A 456 -9.74 23.82 5.60
N GLU A 457 -9.34 22.76 4.88
CA GLU A 457 -10.26 21.74 4.35
C GLU A 457 -10.22 20.41 5.12
N ALA A 458 -9.37 20.29 6.15
CA ALA A 458 -9.11 19.03 6.88
C ALA A 458 -10.17 18.58 7.91
N ALA A 459 -11.41 19.09 7.84
CA ALA A 459 -12.50 18.68 8.74
C ALA A 459 -13.37 17.53 8.17
N THR A 460 -12.80 16.66 7.33
CA THR A 460 -13.48 15.51 6.71
C THR A 460 -12.77 14.18 6.97
N HIS A 461 -12.02 14.06 8.06
CA HIS A 461 -11.49 12.77 8.49
C HIS A 461 -12.64 11.83 8.90
N SER A 462 -12.82 10.76 8.14
CA SER A 462 -13.72 9.68 8.50
C SER A 462 -13.37 9.13 9.89
N ASN A 463 -14.37 9.05 10.77
CA ASN A 463 -14.31 8.76 12.22
C ASN A 463 -13.61 7.43 12.64
N TRP A 464 -12.89 6.73 11.76
CA TRP A 464 -12.11 5.52 12.07
C TRP A 464 -10.59 5.77 12.21
N GLU A 465 -10.09 6.94 11.79
CA GLU A 465 -8.65 7.22 11.72
C GLU A 465 -8.04 7.77 13.03
N MET A 466 -8.72 8.67 13.74
CA MET A 466 -8.04 9.52 14.74
C MET A 466 -7.81 8.86 16.12
N GLU A 467 -8.80 8.19 16.71
CA GLU A 467 -8.61 7.54 18.02
C GLU A 467 -7.67 6.33 17.97
N SER A 468 -7.46 5.78 16.78
CA SER A 468 -6.80 4.50 16.56
C SER A 468 -5.32 4.64 16.15
N ILE A 469 -4.90 5.82 15.65
CA ILE A 469 -3.52 6.06 15.19
C ILE A 469 -2.54 6.50 16.30
N LEU A 470 -3.05 7.06 17.41
CA LEU A 470 -2.20 7.60 18.49
C LEU A 470 -1.15 6.60 19.03
N PRO A 471 -1.49 5.32 19.31
CA PRO A 471 -0.49 4.35 19.77
C PRO A 471 0.61 4.10 18.73
N VAL A 472 0.27 4.14 17.45
CA VAL A 472 1.22 3.95 16.34
C VAL A 472 2.20 5.13 16.27
N LEU A 473 1.69 6.36 16.39
CA LEU A 473 2.51 7.58 16.40
C LEU A 473 3.47 7.62 17.59
N GLU A 474 3.01 7.28 18.80
CA GLU A 474 3.87 7.19 19.99
C GLU A 474 5.02 6.20 19.77
N LYS A 475 4.73 5.02 19.21
CA LYS A 475 5.74 4.00 18.94
C LYS A 475 6.69 4.41 17.81
N ARG A 476 6.23 5.17 16.82
CA ARG A 476 7.04 5.75 15.75
C ARG A 476 8.12 6.68 16.31
N LEU A 477 7.73 7.60 17.19
CA LEU A 477 8.64 8.55 17.83
C LEU A 477 9.72 7.84 18.65
N VAL A 478 9.34 6.79 19.38
CA VAL A 478 10.29 5.96 20.14
C VAL A 478 11.29 5.25 19.22
N LEU A 479 10.81 4.68 18.10
CA LEU A 479 11.68 4.04 17.12
C LEU A 479 12.65 5.06 16.50
N ARG A 480 12.15 6.24 16.12
CA ARG A 480 12.96 7.32 15.53
C ARG A 480 14.09 7.76 16.47
N GLU A 481 13.77 8.00 17.73
CA GLU A 481 14.79 8.40 18.71
C GLU A 481 15.82 7.30 18.95
N LYS A 482 15.40 6.04 18.99
CA LYS A 482 16.32 4.89 19.11
C LYS A 482 17.27 4.80 17.93
N LEU A 483 16.77 4.97 16.70
CA LEU A 483 17.59 4.94 15.48
C LEU A 483 18.56 6.12 15.41
N ARG A 484 18.11 7.31 15.81
CA ARG A 484 18.95 8.51 15.91
C ARG A 484 20.10 8.30 16.89
N LEU A 485 19.83 7.83 18.11
CA LEU A 485 20.86 7.65 19.14
C LEU A 485 21.81 6.48 18.83
N THR A 486 21.32 5.39 18.22
CA THR A 486 22.14 4.18 18.00
C THR A 486 22.98 4.28 16.73
N TYR A 487 22.43 4.85 15.66
CA TYR A 487 23.04 4.82 14.33
C TYR A 487 23.28 6.21 13.74
N ASN A 488 22.94 7.30 14.44
CA ASN A 488 22.89 8.64 13.85
C ASN A 488 22.05 8.67 12.56
N TYR A 489 20.97 7.87 12.54
CA TYR A 489 20.09 7.75 11.38
C TYR A 489 18.91 8.70 11.57
N ASP A 490 19.05 9.91 11.02
CA ASP A 490 17.96 10.88 10.89
C ASP A 490 17.31 10.71 9.52
N PHE A 491 16.02 10.41 9.52
CA PHE A 491 15.28 10.01 8.33
C PHE A 491 13.89 10.64 8.32
N CYS A 492 13.31 10.69 7.14
CA CYS A 492 11.92 11.04 6.93
C CYS A 492 11.13 9.79 6.54
N ILE A 493 9.84 9.81 6.83
CA ILE A 493 8.87 8.82 6.35
C ILE A 493 7.92 9.53 5.41
N TYR A 494 7.55 8.90 4.29
CA TYR A 494 6.67 9.54 3.30
C TYR A 494 5.29 9.89 3.85
N SER A 495 4.80 9.15 4.85
CA SER A 495 3.55 9.45 5.52
C SER A 495 3.54 10.76 6.32
N GLU A 496 4.71 11.30 6.65
CA GLU A 496 4.88 12.58 7.36
C GLU A 496 5.00 13.77 6.39
N ALA A 497 5.28 13.51 5.12
CA ALA A 497 5.63 14.54 4.15
C ALA A 497 4.39 15.02 3.37
N ALA A 498 3.54 15.85 4.00
CA ALA A 498 2.28 16.36 3.43
C ALA A 498 2.42 16.96 2.00
N ASN A 499 3.56 17.58 1.68
CA ASN A 499 3.82 18.21 0.37
C ASN A 499 4.53 17.30 -0.65
N HIS A 500 5.10 16.16 -0.22
CA HIS A 500 5.74 15.19 -1.12
C HIS A 500 4.77 14.07 -1.53
N PHE A 501 3.59 14.07 -0.92
CA PHE A 501 2.65 12.98 -0.93
C PHE A 501 1.33 13.42 -1.56
N ARG A 502 1.33 13.52 -2.88
CA ARG A 502 0.12 13.34 -3.67
C ARG A 502 0.44 12.27 -4.70
N PRO A 503 0.17 10.98 -4.43
CA PRO A 503 0.05 10.05 -5.54
C PRO A 503 -0.87 10.72 -6.56
N PRO A 504 -0.54 10.70 -7.86
CA PRO A 504 -1.45 11.25 -8.84
C PRO A 504 -2.82 10.62 -8.55
N PRO A 505 -3.89 11.43 -8.38
CA PRO A 505 -5.21 10.86 -8.17
C PRO A 505 -5.37 9.84 -9.28
N GLN A 506 -5.69 8.59 -8.96
CA GLN A 506 -5.96 7.60 -9.99
C GLN A 506 -6.97 8.27 -10.90
N CYS A 507 -6.55 8.67 -12.12
CA CYS A 507 -7.34 9.67 -12.84
C CYS A 507 -8.70 9.03 -13.06
N HIS A 508 -9.73 9.65 -12.47
CA HIS A 508 -11.07 9.24 -12.76
C HIS A 508 -11.21 9.24 -14.29
N PRO A 509 -11.72 8.16 -14.90
CA PRO A 509 -11.74 8.01 -16.36
C PRO A 509 -12.41 9.19 -17.07
N ASN A 510 -13.31 9.91 -16.38
CA ASN A 510 -13.98 11.11 -16.88
C ASN A 510 -13.08 12.37 -16.95
N ARG A 511 -11.81 12.29 -16.54
CA ARG A 511 -10.83 13.40 -16.59
C ARG A 511 -9.59 13.07 -17.44
N LEU A 512 -9.61 11.97 -18.19
CA LEU A 512 -8.52 11.67 -19.12
C LEU A 512 -8.57 12.66 -20.29
N PRO A 513 -7.43 13.21 -20.73
CA PRO A 513 -7.40 14.03 -21.94
C PRO A 513 -7.92 13.21 -23.12
N ASP A 514 -8.58 13.87 -24.07
CA ASP A 514 -9.00 13.21 -25.30
C ASP A 514 -7.80 12.54 -25.99
N ARG A 515 -8.02 11.35 -26.54
CA ARG A 515 -6.99 10.53 -27.17
C ARG A 515 -6.29 11.29 -28.29
N ALA A 516 -7.00 12.13 -29.04
CA ALA A 516 -6.40 12.98 -30.07
C ALA A 516 -5.42 14.02 -29.47
N THR A 517 -5.74 14.56 -28.28
CA THR A 517 -4.87 15.51 -27.55
C THR A 517 -3.60 14.82 -27.05
N LEU A 518 -3.70 13.58 -26.57
CA LEU A 518 -2.52 12.80 -26.14
C LEU A 518 -1.61 12.45 -27.33
N LEU A 519 -2.20 12.05 -28.46
CA LEU A 519 -1.46 11.71 -29.68
C LEU A 519 -0.77 12.93 -30.33
N ALA A 520 -1.21 14.16 -30.02
CA ALA A 520 -0.57 15.38 -30.50
C ALA A 520 0.75 15.72 -29.76
N GLN A 521 0.97 15.14 -28.58
CA GLN A 521 2.16 15.39 -27.76
C GLN A 521 3.30 14.42 -28.12
N SER A 522 4.56 14.88 -28.01
CA SER A 522 5.70 13.97 -28.17
C SER A 522 5.74 12.95 -27.03
N PRO A 523 5.87 11.65 -27.35
CA PRO A 523 5.75 10.62 -26.34
C PRO A 523 7.00 10.52 -25.47
N HIS A 524 6.80 10.01 -24.24
CA HIS A 524 7.87 9.50 -23.40
C HIS A 524 7.98 7.99 -23.63
N LEU A 525 9.05 7.55 -24.28
CA LEU A 525 9.33 6.13 -24.47
C LEU A 525 9.97 5.53 -23.20
N ILE A 526 9.42 4.43 -22.72
CA ILE A 526 10.03 3.61 -21.67
C ILE A 526 10.40 2.25 -22.26
N VAL A 527 11.68 1.92 -22.17
CA VAL A 527 12.26 0.68 -22.64
C VAL A 527 12.50 -0.25 -21.45
N PHE A 528 12.02 -1.48 -21.53
CA PHE A 528 12.23 -2.51 -20.51
C PHE A 528 13.27 -3.50 -21.00
N VAL A 529 14.30 -3.76 -20.20
CA VAL A 529 15.42 -4.64 -20.57
C VAL A 529 15.60 -5.72 -19.51
N HIS A 530 15.37 -6.97 -19.91
CA HIS A 530 15.41 -8.14 -19.04
C HIS A 530 16.84 -8.55 -18.63
N GLY A 531 16.93 -9.49 -17.69
CA GLY A 531 18.18 -10.05 -17.19
C GLY A 531 18.66 -11.30 -17.95
N LEU A 532 19.71 -11.94 -17.43
CA LEU A 532 20.20 -13.23 -17.90
C LEU A 532 19.11 -14.32 -17.77
N GLU A 533 18.89 -15.12 -18.82
CA GLU A 533 17.78 -16.09 -18.91
C GLU A 533 16.37 -15.48 -18.71
N GLY A 534 16.24 -14.16 -18.74
CA GLY A 534 14.96 -13.45 -18.66
C GLY A 534 14.29 -13.29 -20.02
N ALA A 535 13.03 -12.86 -20.00
CA ALA A 535 12.22 -12.61 -21.18
C ALA A 535 11.58 -11.22 -21.12
N MET A 536 11.01 -10.78 -22.25
CA MET A 536 10.34 -9.48 -22.34
C MET A 536 9.19 -9.30 -21.33
N ASP A 537 8.56 -10.37 -20.86
CA ASP A 537 7.40 -10.32 -19.96
C ASP A 537 7.79 -10.07 -18.49
N ASP A 538 9.05 -10.28 -18.10
CA ASP A 538 9.52 -10.20 -16.72
C ASP A 538 9.26 -8.81 -16.09
N LEU A 539 9.31 -7.76 -16.91
CA LEU A 539 9.14 -6.37 -16.47
C LEU A 539 7.75 -5.82 -16.79
N MET A 540 6.83 -6.65 -17.29
CA MET A 540 5.46 -6.26 -17.60
C MET A 540 4.72 -5.62 -16.41
N PRO A 541 4.88 -6.07 -15.15
CA PRO A 541 4.25 -5.40 -14.00
C PRO A 541 4.63 -3.92 -13.88
N TYR A 542 5.87 -3.53 -14.19
CA TYR A 542 6.29 -2.12 -14.14
C TYR A 542 5.58 -1.25 -15.17
N LYS A 543 5.44 -1.74 -16.41
CA LYS A 543 4.66 -1.09 -17.47
C LYS A 543 3.22 -0.87 -17.03
N ASN A 544 2.62 -1.93 -16.50
CA ASN A 544 1.26 -1.98 -15.98
C ASN A 544 1.01 -0.90 -14.90
N PHE A 545 1.87 -0.83 -13.88
CA PHE A 545 1.74 0.18 -12.82
C PHE A 545 1.98 1.61 -13.32
N LEU A 546 2.93 1.83 -14.24
CA LEU A 546 3.13 3.15 -14.84
C LEU A 546 1.92 3.61 -15.64
N ARG A 547 1.30 2.71 -16.41
CA ARG A 547 0.11 3.00 -17.21
C ARG A 547 -1.10 3.37 -16.36
N ILE A 548 -1.32 2.69 -15.24
CA ILE A 548 -2.39 3.05 -14.29
C ILE A 548 -2.08 4.34 -13.54
N SER A 549 -0.80 4.58 -13.20
CA SER A 549 -0.40 5.72 -12.37
C SER A 549 -0.23 7.04 -13.14
N LEU A 550 0.00 6.99 -14.46
CA LEU A 550 0.13 8.17 -15.34
C LEU A 550 -0.77 8.06 -16.58
N PRO A 551 -2.09 7.85 -16.43
CA PRO A 551 -2.96 7.55 -17.56
C PRO A 551 -3.20 8.77 -18.47
N ALA A 552 -2.84 9.98 -18.03
CA ALA A 552 -2.96 11.23 -18.77
C ALA A 552 -1.64 11.67 -19.45
N GLN A 553 -0.60 10.84 -19.43
CA GLN A 553 0.67 11.14 -20.11
C GLN A 553 0.83 10.30 -21.38
N PRO A 554 1.40 10.87 -22.47
CA PRO A 554 1.65 10.15 -23.72
C PRO A 554 2.86 9.22 -23.56
N MET A 555 2.68 8.11 -22.86
CA MET A 555 3.74 7.12 -22.62
C MET A 555 3.66 5.98 -23.66
N LEU A 556 4.80 5.62 -24.22
CA LEU A 556 4.97 4.45 -25.08
C LEU A 556 5.94 3.48 -24.41
N PHE A 557 5.74 2.19 -24.66
CA PHE A 557 6.47 1.13 -23.96
C PHE A 557 7.07 0.16 -24.97
N LEU A 558 8.38 -0.08 -24.86
CA LEU A 558 9.10 -1.10 -25.62
C LEU A 558 9.57 -2.19 -24.65
N MET A 559 9.03 -3.40 -24.76
CA MET A 559 9.56 -4.57 -24.06
C MET A 559 10.66 -5.19 -24.95
N SER A 560 11.93 -4.98 -24.59
CA SER A 560 13.08 -5.40 -25.41
C SER A 560 13.14 -6.92 -25.54
N ARG A 561 13.35 -7.40 -26.76
CA ARG A 561 13.51 -8.83 -27.12
C ARG A 561 14.85 -9.11 -27.79
N SER A 562 15.59 -8.08 -28.19
CA SER A 562 16.82 -8.17 -28.98
C SER A 562 17.90 -9.10 -28.41
N ASN A 563 17.88 -9.36 -27.10
CA ASN A 563 18.86 -10.21 -26.42
C ASN A 563 18.25 -11.47 -25.76
N GLU A 564 16.96 -11.77 -25.96
CA GLU A 564 16.24 -12.85 -25.26
C GLU A 564 16.88 -14.24 -25.51
N LEU A 565 17.31 -14.50 -26.74
CA LEU A 565 17.93 -15.78 -27.12
C LEU A 565 19.44 -15.85 -26.84
N GLU A 566 20.10 -14.71 -26.60
CA GLU A 566 21.56 -14.60 -26.60
C GLU A 566 22.13 -13.89 -25.35
N THR A 567 21.45 -13.99 -24.20
CA THR A 567 21.89 -13.36 -22.93
C THR A 567 23.28 -13.79 -22.42
N TRP A 568 23.87 -14.83 -23.03
CA TRP A 568 25.21 -15.36 -22.73
C TRP A 568 26.33 -14.78 -23.60
N ALA A 569 25.96 -13.96 -24.60
CA ALA A 569 26.88 -13.35 -25.57
C ALA A 569 27.78 -12.27 -24.95
N ASP A 570 28.59 -11.62 -25.78
CA ASP A 570 29.41 -10.49 -25.36
C ASP A 570 28.53 -9.25 -25.06
N LEU A 571 28.80 -8.56 -23.94
CA LEU A 571 28.04 -7.39 -23.52
C LEU A 571 28.13 -6.21 -24.49
N GLU A 572 29.23 -6.08 -25.26
CA GLU A 572 29.34 -5.07 -26.32
C GLU A 572 28.35 -5.35 -27.45
N GLN A 573 28.20 -6.62 -27.84
CA GLN A 573 27.23 -7.04 -28.86
C GLN A 573 25.80 -6.84 -28.35
N MET A 574 25.51 -7.25 -27.11
CA MET A 574 24.16 -7.06 -26.55
C MET A 574 23.78 -5.57 -26.44
N GLY A 575 24.75 -4.71 -26.14
CA GLY A 575 24.56 -3.26 -26.16
C GLY A 575 24.29 -2.70 -27.56
N ALA A 576 24.90 -3.27 -28.61
CA ALA A 576 24.61 -2.92 -30.00
C ALA A 576 23.19 -3.36 -30.39
N ASN A 577 22.84 -4.62 -30.13
CA ASN A 577 21.52 -5.19 -30.41
C ASN A 577 20.40 -4.34 -29.79
N LEU A 578 20.58 -3.92 -28.52
CA LEU A 578 19.60 -3.07 -27.84
C LEU A 578 19.51 -1.68 -28.49
N LEU A 579 20.64 -1.08 -28.86
CA LEU A 579 20.66 0.23 -29.50
C LEU A 579 19.93 0.19 -30.85
N ASP A 580 20.15 -0.85 -31.63
CA ASP A 580 19.50 -1.05 -32.93
C ASP A 580 17.97 -1.20 -32.76
N GLU A 581 17.52 -2.05 -31.83
CA GLU A 581 16.10 -2.24 -31.52
C GLU A 581 15.42 -0.94 -31.07
N VAL A 582 16.07 -0.18 -30.17
CA VAL A 582 15.52 1.10 -29.68
C VAL A 582 15.48 2.14 -30.80
N THR A 583 16.49 2.15 -31.67
CA THR A 583 16.56 3.06 -32.83
C THR A 583 15.44 2.74 -33.83
N GLU A 584 15.30 1.48 -34.22
CA GLU A 584 14.27 1.02 -35.15
C GLU A 584 12.86 1.31 -34.60
N TYR A 585 12.63 0.99 -33.32
CA TYR A 585 11.35 1.26 -32.67
C TYR A 585 11.05 2.76 -32.64
N ALA A 586 12.00 3.60 -32.25
CA ALA A 586 11.83 5.05 -32.22
C ALA A 586 11.56 5.66 -33.62
N GLN A 587 12.18 5.10 -34.66
CA GLN A 587 11.96 5.51 -36.06
C GLN A 587 10.61 5.07 -36.60
N SER A 588 10.08 3.92 -36.13
CA SER A 588 8.75 3.43 -36.51
C SER A 588 7.60 4.23 -35.87
N MET A 589 7.89 5.05 -34.85
CA MET A 589 6.86 5.82 -34.16
C MET A 589 6.27 6.92 -35.05
N PRO A 590 4.96 7.21 -34.92
CA PRO A 590 4.36 8.36 -35.60
C PRO A 590 5.02 9.70 -35.27
N ARG A 591 5.63 9.78 -34.08
CA ARG A 591 6.33 10.96 -33.58
C ARG A 591 7.51 10.54 -32.74
N ALA A 592 8.68 11.11 -33.01
CA ALA A 592 9.89 10.80 -32.26
C ALA A 592 9.72 11.14 -30.76
N PRO A 593 10.23 10.29 -29.85
CA PRO A 593 10.13 10.53 -28.43
C PRO A 593 10.98 11.73 -27.99
N ASN A 594 10.45 12.53 -27.06
CA ASN A 594 11.22 13.64 -26.47
C ASN A 594 12.04 13.21 -25.26
N ARG A 595 11.70 12.07 -24.67
CA ARG A 595 12.32 11.48 -23.49
C ARG A 595 12.34 9.97 -23.66
N ILE A 596 13.46 9.37 -23.28
CA ILE A 596 13.63 7.92 -23.28
C ILE A 596 14.10 7.50 -21.89
N SER A 597 13.33 6.64 -21.23
CA SER A 597 13.69 6.04 -19.95
C SER A 597 13.88 4.54 -20.10
N PHE A 598 14.67 3.97 -19.20
CA PHE A 598 14.93 2.54 -19.15
C PHE A 598 14.57 1.98 -17.77
N ILE A 599 13.87 0.85 -17.74
CA ILE A 599 13.67 0.03 -16.54
C ILE A 599 14.33 -1.32 -16.82
N THR A 600 15.25 -1.72 -15.97
CA THR A 600 16.12 -2.86 -16.26
C THR A 600 16.26 -3.78 -15.06
N HIS A 601 16.44 -5.07 -15.32
CA HIS A 601 16.72 -6.06 -14.29
C HIS A 601 18.06 -6.74 -14.52
N SER A 602 18.82 -6.92 -13.44
CA SER A 602 20.05 -7.71 -13.44
C SER A 602 21.01 -7.26 -14.55
N LEU A 603 21.39 -8.17 -15.46
CA LEU A 603 22.24 -7.93 -16.63
C LEU A 603 21.76 -6.77 -17.52
N GLY A 604 20.45 -6.54 -17.64
CA GLY A 604 19.86 -5.51 -18.51
C GLY A 604 20.38 -4.10 -18.22
N GLY A 605 20.68 -3.78 -16.96
CA GLY A 605 21.25 -2.49 -16.60
C GLY A 605 22.68 -2.29 -17.10
N ILE A 606 23.45 -3.38 -17.29
CA ILE A 606 24.78 -3.35 -17.92
C ILE A 606 24.64 -3.18 -19.43
N ILE A 607 23.67 -3.88 -20.04
CA ILE A 607 23.37 -3.75 -21.47
C ILE A 607 23.01 -2.30 -21.82
N VAL A 608 22.12 -1.66 -21.05
CA VAL A 608 21.76 -0.24 -21.26
C VAL A 608 22.96 0.68 -21.11
N ARG A 609 23.78 0.51 -20.06
CA ARG A 609 25.01 1.31 -19.89
C ARG A 609 25.98 1.16 -21.06
N THR A 610 26.01 -0.02 -21.66
CA THR A 610 26.85 -0.32 -22.82
C THR A 610 26.30 0.39 -24.05
N ALA A 611 25.01 0.22 -24.36
CA ALA A 611 24.32 0.87 -25.46
C ALA A 611 24.50 2.41 -25.41
N ILE A 612 24.26 3.02 -24.25
CA ILE A 612 24.39 4.48 -24.03
C ILE A 612 25.82 4.98 -24.23
N GLY A 613 26.81 4.15 -23.90
CA GLY A 613 28.23 4.48 -24.00
C GLY A 613 28.82 4.35 -25.41
N ARG A 614 28.07 3.82 -26.39
CA ARG A 614 28.55 3.69 -27.77
C ARG A 614 28.61 5.04 -28.47
N SER A 615 29.54 5.22 -29.41
CA SER A 615 29.71 6.48 -30.13
C SER A 615 28.45 6.90 -30.91
N ASP A 616 27.78 5.94 -31.55
CA ASP A 616 26.56 6.10 -32.36
C ASP A 616 25.26 6.33 -31.55
N ALA A 617 25.31 6.25 -30.22
CA ALA A 617 24.15 6.47 -29.35
C ALA A 617 23.90 7.95 -28.95
N GLU A 618 24.45 8.92 -29.69
CA GLU A 618 24.35 10.35 -29.35
C GLU A 618 22.89 10.83 -29.27
N TRP A 619 22.08 10.49 -30.28
CA TRP A 619 20.66 10.82 -30.33
C TRP A 619 19.90 10.29 -29.10
N LEU A 620 20.24 9.09 -28.64
CA LEU A 620 19.63 8.44 -27.48
C LEU A 620 20.09 9.12 -26.18
N ARG A 621 21.38 9.45 -26.06
CA ARG A 621 21.94 10.20 -24.92
C ARG A 621 21.27 11.55 -24.74
N GLU A 622 20.97 12.28 -25.81
CA GLU A 622 20.28 13.56 -25.70
C GLU A 622 18.89 13.43 -25.06
N LYS A 623 18.15 12.37 -25.42
CA LYS A 623 16.78 12.12 -24.91
C LYS A 623 16.74 11.31 -23.61
N ALA A 624 17.87 10.77 -23.15
CA ALA A 624 17.97 9.93 -21.96
C ALA A 624 17.47 10.68 -20.71
N HIS A 625 16.40 10.14 -20.11
CA HIS A 625 15.66 10.77 -19.02
C HIS A 625 15.85 10.05 -17.69
N THR A 626 15.36 8.82 -17.55
CA THR A 626 15.45 8.06 -16.29
C THR A 626 15.95 6.66 -16.54
N LEU A 627 16.95 6.23 -15.76
CA LEU A 627 17.41 4.85 -15.70
C LEU A 627 17.06 4.27 -14.33
N LEU A 628 16.17 3.28 -14.31
CA LEU A 628 15.87 2.46 -13.13
C LEU A 628 16.50 1.08 -13.31
N THR A 629 17.37 0.69 -12.39
CA THR A 629 18.04 -0.61 -12.39
C THR A 629 17.65 -1.43 -11.17
N LEU A 630 17.35 -2.71 -11.39
CA LEU A 630 16.88 -3.65 -10.39
C LEU A 630 17.90 -4.75 -10.20
N ASN A 631 18.61 -4.75 -9.06
CA ASN A 631 19.65 -5.73 -8.73
C ASN A 631 20.73 -5.85 -9.83
N THR A 632 21.10 -4.75 -10.50
CA THR A 632 22.12 -4.76 -11.56
C THR A 632 23.53 -4.89 -10.97
N PRO A 633 24.43 -5.74 -11.51
CA PRO A 633 25.80 -5.88 -11.02
C PRO A 633 26.73 -4.77 -11.56
N HIS A 634 26.51 -3.50 -11.18
CA HIS A 634 27.25 -2.36 -11.77
C HIS A 634 28.77 -2.40 -11.57
N LEU A 635 29.24 -3.00 -10.46
CA LEU A 635 30.66 -3.25 -10.14
C LEU A 635 31.05 -4.72 -10.35
N GLY A 636 30.22 -5.49 -11.06
CA GLY A 636 30.41 -6.91 -11.28
C GLY A 636 29.95 -7.80 -10.12
N LEU A 637 30.36 -9.07 -10.19
CA LEU A 637 30.00 -10.14 -9.24
C LEU A 637 31.07 -10.35 -8.16
N ILE A 638 32.00 -9.40 -8.03
CA ILE A 638 33.13 -9.47 -7.11
C ILE A 638 32.60 -9.31 -5.68
N TYR A 639 33.16 -10.07 -4.74
CA TYR A 639 32.67 -10.18 -3.35
C TYR A 639 31.24 -10.72 -3.21
N ALA A 640 30.71 -11.41 -4.22
CA ALA A 640 29.49 -12.20 -4.04
C ALA A 640 29.65 -13.21 -2.89
N PRO A 641 28.59 -13.46 -2.10
CA PRO A 641 28.63 -14.46 -1.04
C PRO A 641 29.08 -15.82 -1.62
N LYS A 642 30.08 -16.46 -1.00
CA LYS A 642 30.48 -17.82 -1.35
C LYS A 642 29.40 -18.80 -0.90
N VAL A 643 28.32 -18.96 -1.66
CA VAL A 643 27.33 -20.00 -1.38
C VAL A 643 27.91 -21.31 -1.88
N SER A 644 28.28 -22.21 -0.97
CA SER A 644 28.88 -23.54 -1.23
C SER A 644 27.95 -24.52 -1.97
N SER A 645 26.87 -24.04 -2.58
CA SER A 645 25.86 -24.83 -3.29
C SER A 645 25.50 -24.28 -4.67
N PHE A 646 26.38 -23.50 -5.31
CA PHE A 646 26.34 -23.38 -6.77
C PHE A 646 26.85 -24.71 -7.33
N GLY A 647 25.94 -25.64 -7.64
CA GLY A 647 26.31 -26.98 -8.11
C GLY A 647 27.21 -26.96 -9.36
N VAL A 648 27.81 -28.11 -9.68
CA VAL A 648 28.73 -28.31 -10.82
C VAL A 648 28.16 -27.79 -12.14
N ALA A 649 26.84 -27.83 -12.34
CA ALA A 649 26.16 -27.30 -13.53
C ALA A 649 26.29 -25.77 -13.70
N VAL A 650 26.16 -24.98 -12.62
CA VAL A 650 26.30 -23.51 -12.69
C VAL A 650 27.76 -23.11 -12.93
N ILE A 651 28.71 -23.85 -12.36
CA ILE A 651 30.15 -23.67 -12.65
C ILE A 651 30.48 -24.00 -14.11
N GLN A 652 29.79 -24.98 -14.71
CA GLN A 652 29.93 -25.30 -16.13
C GLN A 652 29.27 -24.25 -17.05
N TRP A 653 28.13 -23.67 -16.65
CA TRP A 653 27.50 -22.53 -17.35
C TRP A 653 28.34 -21.25 -17.26
N TRP A 654 28.88 -20.95 -16.08
CA TRP A 654 29.80 -19.82 -15.84
C TRP A 654 31.07 -19.89 -16.69
N LYS A 655 31.56 -21.09 -17.01
CA LYS A 655 32.75 -21.31 -17.86
C LYS A 655 32.50 -21.18 -19.36
N LYS A 656 31.25 -21.01 -19.80
CA LYS A 656 30.86 -20.90 -21.22
C LYS A 656 30.15 -19.58 -21.55
N SER A 657 30.05 -18.67 -20.59
CA SER A 657 29.33 -17.41 -20.71
C SER A 657 30.30 -16.25 -20.82
N ARG A 658 30.31 -15.57 -21.97
CA ARG A 658 31.16 -14.40 -22.16
C ARG A 658 30.70 -13.24 -21.27
N SER A 659 29.39 -13.02 -21.15
CA SER A 659 28.82 -11.98 -20.30
C SER A 659 29.17 -12.18 -18.81
N LEU A 660 29.14 -13.41 -18.30
CA LEU A 660 29.53 -13.69 -16.91
C LEU A 660 31.04 -13.56 -16.68
N GLU A 661 31.88 -13.92 -17.65
CA GLU A 661 33.32 -13.66 -17.59
C GLU A 661 33.62 -12.16 -17.48
N GLN A 662 32.95 -11.34 -18.30
CA GLN A 662 33.03 -9.88 -18.24
C GLN A 662 32.55 -9.33 -16.89
N LEU A 663 31.42 -9.84 -16.37
CA LEU A 663 30.91 -9.45 -15.05
C LEU A 663 31.80 -9.90 -13.87
N ALA A 664 32.59 -10.95 -14.06
CA ALA A 664 33.57 -11.42 -13.10
C ALA A 664 34.94 -10.75 -13.25
N MET A 665 35.11 -9.83 -14.21
CA MET A 665 36.39 -9.23 -14.61
C MET A 665 37.47 -10.27 -14.97
N LYS A 666 37.07 -11.32 -15.69
CA LYS A 666 37.95 -12.41 -16.15
C LYS A 666 38.10 -12.47 -17.67
N ASP A 667 37.57 -11.49 -18.38
CA ASP A 667 37.51 -11.39 -19.83
C ASP A 667 38.80 -10.88 -20.49
N SER A 668 39.76 -10.43 -19.69
CA SER A 668 41.08 -9.92 -20.09
C SER A 668 42.18 -10.36 -19.12
N THR A 669 43.42 -10.42 -19.59
CA THR A 669 44.62 -10.67 -18.76
C THR A 669 44.94 -9.52 -17.83
N SER A 670 44.64 -8.29 -18.25
CA SER A 670 44.83 -7.05 -17.50
C SER A 670 43.48 -6.55 -16.98
N LEU A 671 43.40 -6.26 -15.68
CA LEU A 671 42.18 -5.75 -15.05
C LEU A 671 41.76 -4.39 -15.62
N HIS A 672 42.71 -3.56 -16.05
CA HIS A 672 42.41 -2.27 -16.65
C HIS A 672 41.73 -2.39 -18.02
N ASP A 673 42.00 -3.48 -18.73
CA ASP A 673 41.45 -3.76 -20.06
C ASP A 673 40.15 -4.56 -20.03
N SER A 674 39.74 -5.03 -18.84
CA SER A 674 38.46 -5.71 -18.64
C SER A 674 37.29 -4.81 -19.03
N PHE A 675 36.22 -5.45 -19.50
CA PHE A 675 35.01 -4.79 -19.95
C PHE A 675 34.42 -3.85 -18.89
N LEU A 676 34.25 -4.31 -17.65
CA LEU A 676 33.64 -3.50 -16.58
C LEU A 676 34.49 -2.28 -16.22
N MET A 677 35.83 -2.39 -16.29
CA MET A 677 36.70 -1.24 -16.07
C MET A 677 36.48 -0.17 -17.15
N LYS A 678 36.45 -0.58 -18.42
CA LYS A 678 36.15 0.34 -19.54
C LYS A 678 34.77 0.95 -19.40
N LEU A 679 33.76 0.14 -19.05
CA LEU A 679 32.39 0.59 -18.81
C LEU A 679 32.29 1.59 -17.65
N SER A 680 33.14 1.48 -16.63
CA SER A 680 33.16 2.43 -15.51
C SER A 680 33.58 3.85 -15.92
N LYS A 681 34.28 3.99 -17.05
CA LYS A 681 34.82 5.26 -17.57
C LYS A 681 33.96 5.89 -18.67
N ASN A 682 32.86 5.25 -19.07
CA ASN A 682 32.11 5.62 -20.26
C ASN A 682 31.01 6.68 -20.05
N LYS A 683 30.88 7.26 -18.84
CA LYS A 683 29.89 8.29 -18.49
C LYS A 683 28.43 7.91 -18.77
N SER A 684 28.12 6.63 -18.90
CA SER A 684 26.77 6.16 -19.27
C SER A 684 25.68 6.54 -18.28
N LEU A 685 25.98 6.57 -16.97
CA LEU A 685 24.99 6.91 -15.96
C LEU A 685 24.68 8.42 -15.93
N SER A 686 25.69 9.28 -16.10
CA SER A 686 25.51 10.74 -16.10
C SER A 686 24.86 11.29 -17.38
N ALA A 687 24.65 10.43 -18.39
CA ALA A 687 23.81 10.70 -19.55
C ALA A 687 22.32 10.77 -19.21
N PHE A 688 21.87 10.29 -18.05
CA PHE A 688 20.47 10.34 -17.63
C PHE A 688 20.20 11.53 -16.69
N LYS A 689 19.00 12.11 -16.75
CA LYS A 689 18.58 13.13 -15.77
C LYS A 689 18.38 12.51 -14.38
N ASN A 690 17.86 11.28 -14.32
CA ASN A 690 17.62 10.54 -13.08
C ASN A 690 18.21 9.13 -13.17
N VAL A 691 18.97 8.72 -12.16
CA VAL A 691 19.50 7.35 -12.02
C VAL A 691 19.01 6.78 -10.71
N LEU A 692 18.19 5.75 -10.80
CA LEU A 692 17.56 5.04 -9.69
C LEU A 692 18.15 3.63 -9.64
N VAL A 693 18.80 3.26 -8.53
CA VAL A 693 19.39 1.94 -8.36
C VAL A 693 18.74 1.21 -7.19
N VAL A 694 18.30 -0.02 -7.44
CA VAL A 694 17.66 -0.88 -6.44
C VAL A 694 18.59 -2.05 -6.12
N GLY A 695 18.85 -2.26 -4.83
CA GLY A 695 19.64 -3.37 -4.32
C GLY A 695 18.89 -4.14 -3.23
N SER A 696 18.68 -5.43 -3.46
CA SER A 696 17.95 -6.31 -2.54
C SER A 696 18.89 -6.96 -1.53
N SER A 697 18.67 -6.72 -0.24
CA SER A 697 19.60 -7.17 0.81
C SER A 697 19.77 -8.70 0.91
N GLY A 698 18.81 -9.48 0.39
CA GLY A 698 18.83 -10.95 0.40
C GLY A 698 19.34 -11.59 -0.89
N ASP A 699 19.75 -10.79 -1.88
CA ASP A 699 20.26 -11.29 -3.15
C ASP A 699 21.64 -11.93 -2.97
N VAL A 700 21.78 -13.17 -3.45
CA VAL A 700 23.04 -13.92 -3.42
C VAL A 700 23.70 -14.05 -4.79
N TYR A 701 22.98 -13.68 -5.86
CA TYR A 701 23.50 -13.64 -7.23
C TYR A 701 24.27 -12.35 -7.44
N VAL A 702 23.65 -11.21 -7.10
CA VAL A 702 24.28 -9.90 -7.25
C VAL A 702 24.63 -9.32 -5.88
N PRO A 703 25.91 -9.00 -5.63
CA PRO A 703 26.31 -8.34 -4.39
C PRO A 703 25.59 -6.99 -4.23
N VAL A 704 24.94 -6.77 -3.10
CA VAL A 704 24.17 -5.53 -2.82
C VAL A 704 24.99 -4.25 -3.05
N HIS A 705 26.27 -4.25 -2.67
CA HIS A 705 27.16 -3.10 -2.87
C HIS A 705 27.40 -2.79 -4.36
N SER A 706 27.38 -3.82 -5.21
CA SER A 706 27.51 -3.69 -6.66
C SER A 706 26.26 -3.03 -7.23
N SER A 707 25.06 -3.47 -6.81
CA SER A 707 23.79 -2.85 -7.23
C SER A 707 23.60 -1.42 -6.76
N LEU A 708 24.05 -1.10 -5.54
CA LEU A 708 23.88 0.22 -4.98
C LEU A 708 25.02 1.19 -5.32
N LEU A 709 26.08 0.75 -6.01
CA LEU A 709 27.29 1.55 -6.24
C LEU A 709 27.88 2.05 -4.90
N GLU A 710 28.09 1.13 -3.96
CA GLU A 710 28.58 1.38 -2.60
C GLU A 710 29.89 0.65 -2.33
N THR A 711 30.60 1.11 -1.29
CA THR A 711 31.74 0.36 -0.75
C THR A 711 31.23 -0.75 0.18
N CYS A 712 32.04 -1.80 0.38
CA CYS A 712 31.73 -2.89 1.30
C CYS A 712 32.95 -3.27 2.16
N LYS A 713 32.70 -3.94 3.29
CA LYS A 713 33.78 -4.32 4.23
C LYS A 713 34.88 -5.18 3.58
N PRO A 714 34.58 -6.20 2.74
CA PRO A 714 35.60 -6.95 2.03
C PRO A 714 36.44 -6.07 1.10
N MET A 715 35.80 -5.17 0.34
CA MET A 715 36.49 -4.24 -0.56
C MET A 715 37.50 -3.36 0.17
N HIS A 716 37.21 -2.88 1.38
CA HIS A 716 38.16 -2.07 2.16
C HIS A 716 39.38 -2.85 2.64
N LYS A 717 39.23 -4.17 2.86
CA LYS A 717 40.31 -5.05 3.32
C LYS A 717 41.11 -5.65 2.16
N ASP A 718 40.60 -5.55 0.94
CA ASP A 718 41.20 -6.15 -0.23
C ASP A 718 42.30 -5.24 -0.81
N SER A 719 43.55 -5.54 -0.49
CA SER A 719 44.74 -4.87 -1.03
C SER A 719 45.24 -5.46 -2.36
N THR A 720 44.54 -6.45 -2.93
CA THR A 720 44.93 -7.06 -4.21
C THR A 720 44.73 -6.10 -5.38
N PRO A 721 45.35 -6.36 -6.54
CA PRO A 721 45.07 -5.60 -7.77
C PRO A 721 43.58 -5.58 -8.15
N LEU A 722 42.85 -6.69 -7.90
CA LEU A 722 41.41 -6.75 -8.11
C LEU A 722 40.66 -5.80 -7.18
N GLY A 723 41.02 -5.76 -5.89
CA GLY A 723 40.46 -4.82 -4.93
C GLY A 723 40.69 -3.36 -5.33
N ASN A 724 41.89 -3.02 -5.81
CA ASN A 724 42.21 -1.70 -6.36
C ASN A 724 41.34 -1.37 -7.58
N ALA A 725 41.22 -2.28 -8.53
CA ALA A 725 40.42 -2.09 -9.74
C ALA A 725 38.93 -1.84 -9.41
N VAL A 726 38.34 -2.57 -8.47
CA VAL A 726 36.94 -2.34 -8.07
C VAL A 726 36.75 -0.97 -7.40
N ARG A 727 37.70 -0.54 -6.57
CA ARG A 727 37.67 0.81 -5.98
C ARG A 727 37.79 1.90 -7.05
N GLU A 728 38.65 1.71 -8.04
CA GLU A 728 38.79 2.62 -9.19
C GLU A 728 37.49 2.68 -10.01
N MET A 729 36.88 1.54 -10.35
CA MET A 729 35.60 1.52 -11.07
C MET A 729 34.52 2.32 -10.34
N LEU A 730 34.41 2.12 -9.02
CA LEU A 730 33.47 2.85 -8.19
C LEU A 730 33.80 4.35 -8.14
N ALA A 731 35.08 4.71 -8.05
CA ALA A 731 35.52 6.11 -8.07
C ALA A 731 35.17 6.79 -9.40
N ASN A 732 35.40 6.13 -10.54
CA ASN A 732 35.05 6.64 -11.88
C ASN A 732 33.55 6.93 -11.96
N ILE A 733 32.72 5.96 -11.60
CA ILE A 733 31.25 6.10 -11.66
C ILE A 733 30.76 7.23 -10.74
N ARG A 734 31.30 7.34 -9.52
CA ARG A 734 30.93 8.41 -8.59
C ARG A 734 31.33 9.78 -9.14
N HIS A 735 32.54 9.90 -9.66
CA HIS A 735 33.03 11.13 -10.26
C HIS A 735 32.11 11.58 -11.42
N ASP A 736 31.70 10.65 -12.28
CA ASP A 736 30.79 10.92 -13.39
C ASP A 736 29.42 11.43 -12.92
N LEU A 737 28.86 10.84 -11.85
CA LEU A 737 27.59 11.29 -11.28
C LEU A 737 27.69 12.68 -10.66
N VAL A 738 28.79 12.97 -9.95
CA VAL A 738 29.03 14.26 -9.29
C VAL A 738 29.26 15.38 -10.31
N THR A 739 30.02 15.09 -11.36
CA THR A 739 30.39 16.08 -12.40
C THR A 739 29.41 16.12 -13.58
N SER A 740 28.25 15.45 -13.44
CA SER A 740 27.24 15.37 -14.49
C SER A 740 26.76 16.74 -14.98
N GLU A 741 26.91 16.99 -16.28
CA GLU A 741 26.39 18.18 -16.97
C GLU A 741 24.86 18.27 -16.89
N LYS A 742 24.16 17.13 -16.98
CA LYS A 742 22.71 17.03 -16.80
C LYS A 742 22.22 17.25 -15.37
N LYS A 743 23.13 17.49 -14.41
CA LYS A 743 22.82 17.58 -12.97
C LYS A 743 22.04 16.34 -12.51
N THR A 744 22.60 15.16 -12.82
CA THR A 744 21.96 13.86 -12.56
C THR A 744 21.49 13.74 -11.11
N ARG A 745 20.21 13.43 -10.91
CA ARG A 745 19.68 13.00 -9.62
C ARG A 745 19.99 11.53 -9.44
N PHE A 746 20.63 11.16 -8.34
CA PHE A 746 20.95 9.76 -8.05
C PHE A 746 20.18 9.28 -6.83
N VAL A 747 19.54 8.12 -6.92
CA VAL A 747 18.74 7.56 -5.82
C VAL A 747 19.10 6.10 -5.61
N ARG A 748 19.36 5.73 -4.36
CA ARG A 748 19.56 4.35 -3.93
C ARG A 748 18.34 3.84 -3.18
N TYR A 749 17.89 2.65 -3.53
CA TYR A 749 16.85 1.92 -2.82
C TYR A 749 17.44 0.62 -2.27
N THR A 750 17.65 0.56 -0.95
CA THR A 750 17.95 -0.71 -0.29
C THR A 750 16.64 -1.38 0.10
N VAL A 751 16.38 -2.58 -0.42
CA VAL A 751 15.09 -3.25 -0.30
C VAL A 751 15.21 -4.53 0.53
N PHE A 752 14.26 -4.71 1.45
CA PHE A 752 14.10 -5.93 2.24
C PHE A 752 12.76 -6.58 1.92
N HIS A 753 12.78 -7.57 1.02
CA HIS A 753 11.59 -8.35 0.67
C HIS A 753 11.15 -9.28 1.79
N LYS A 754 9.84 -9.55 1.87
CA LYS A 754 9.24 -10.56 2.75
C LYS A 754 8.87 -11.78 1.94
N LEU A 755 9.80 -12.74 1.85
CA LEU A 755 9.64 -13.97 1.04
C LEU A 755 8.77 -15.05 1.74
N ALA A 756 7.83 -14.65 2.59
CA ALA A 756 6.97 -15.58 3.31
C ALA A 756 5.97 -16.22 2.33
N GLY A 757 6.13 -17.52 2.04
CA GLY A 757 5.33 -18.26 1.05
C GLY A 757 6.14 -18.82 -0.11
N VAL A 758 7.34 -18.28 -0.36
CA VAL A 758 8.26 -18.83 -1.38
C VAL A 758 8.85 -20.16 -0.89
N ALA A 759 8.95 -21.16 -1.76
CA ALA A 759 9.50 -22.47 -1.39
C ALA A 759 10.87 -22.32 -0.70
N ARG A 760 11.12 -23.11 0.35
CA ARG A 760 12.32 -22.99 1.19
C ARG A 760 13.61 -23.13 0.35
N ALA A 761 13.58 -23.94 -0.70
CA ALA A 761 14.67 -24.10 -1.66
C ALA A 761 15.05 -22.77 -2.35
N HIS A 762 14.09 -22.02 -2.91
CA HIS A 762 14.36 -20.73 -3.58
C HIS A 762 14.80 -19.62 -2.61
N ARG A 763 14.42 -19.71 -1.33
CA ARG A 763 14.90 -18.82 -0.27
C ARG A 763 16.35 -19.13 0.13
N ILE A 764 16.72 -20.40 0.18
CA ILE A 764 18.07 -20.86 0.52
C ILE A 764 19.05 -20.58 -0.62
N THR A 765 18.61 -20.66 -1.88
CA THR A 765 19.44 -20.35 -3.05
C THR A 765 19.55 -18.86 -3.35
N GLY A 766 18.87 -17.99 -2.59
CA GLY A 766 18.81 -16.53 -2.77
C GLY A 766 18.23 -16.03 -4.10
N ARG A 767 17.79 -16.94 -4.99
CA ARG A 767 17.08 -16.62 -6.25
C ARG A 767 15.82 -15.84 -5.98
N ALA A 768 15.13 -16.20 -4.91
CA ALA A 768 13.89 -15.54 -4.51
C ALA A 768 14.06 -14.04 -4.25
N ALA A 769 15.18 -13.58 -3.70
CA ALA A 769 15.42 -12.15 -3.51
C ALA A 769 15.87 -11.46 -4.80
N HIS A 770 16.58 -12.16 -5.67
CA HIS A 770 17.01 -11.64 -6.97
C HIS A 770 15.82 -11.36 -7.90
N THR A 771 14.82 -12.25 -7.93
CA THR A 771 13.62 -12.11 -8.77
C THR A 771 12.46 -11.41 -8.07
N ALA A 772 12.44 -11.30 -6.74
CA ALA A 772 11.36 -10.59 -6.03
C ALA A 772 11.18 -9.14 -6.50
N VAL A 773 12.22 -8.45 -6.97
CA VAL A 773 12.08 -7.10 -7.54
C VAL A 773 11.24 -7.05 -8.82
N VAL A 774 11.05 -8.17 -9.51
CA VAL A 774 10.21 -8.28 -10.72
C VAL A 774 8.94 -9.12 -10.50
N ASP A 775 8.93 -10.01 -9.50
CA ASP A 775 7.80 -10.91 -9.21
C ASP A 775 6.84 -10.40 -8.11
N ASP A 776 7.29 -9.49 -7.22
CA ASP A 776 6.52 -9.02 -6.08
C ASP A 776 5.66 -7.79 -6.46
N ASP A 777 4.43 -8.03 -6.93
CA ASP A 777 3.44 -6.98 -7.27
C ASP A 777 3.36 -5.87 -6.21
N LEU A 778 3.41 -6.26 -4.92
CA LEU A 778 3.31 -5.33 -3.81
C LEU A 778 4.55 -4.45 -3.71
N PHE A 779 5.75 -5.00 -3.94
CA PHE A 779 6.97 -4.18 -4.04
C PHE A 779 6.89 -3.18 -5.18
N ILE A 780 6.49 -3.64 -6.37
CA ILE A 780 6.49 -2.84 -7.59
C ILE A 780 5.48 -1.69 -7.48
N GLU A 781 4.25 -1.98 -7.06
CA GLU A 781 3.22 -0.95 -6.81
C GLU A 781 3.76 0.13 -5.87
N LYS A 782 4.35 -0.30 -4.75
CA LYS A 782 4.83 0.59 -3.70
C LYS A 782 5.99 1.45 -4.18
N LEU A 783 7.00 0.85 -4.81
CA LEU A 783 8.16 1.56 -5.32
C LEU A 783 7.71 2.65 -6.30
N ILE A 784 6.88 2.28 -7.27
CA ILE A 784 6.36 3.21 -8.28
C ILE A 784 5.52 4.29 -7.61
N ALA A 785 4.42 3.93 -6.96
CA ALA A 785 3.42 4.87 -6.48
C ALA A 785 3.93 5.83 -5.38
N VAL A 786 4.85 5.38 -4.51
CA VAL A 786 5.35 6.22 -3.40
C VAL A 786 6.56 7.06 -3.80
N SER A 787 7.50 6.50 -4.58
CA SER A 787 8.80 7.14 -4.78
C SER A 787 9.16 7.33 -6.25
N ALA A 788 9.19 6.26 -7.04
CA ALA A 788 9.83 6.27 -8.35
C ALA A 788 9.03 7.03 -9.43
N LEU A 789 7.69 7.07 -9.33
CA LEU A 789 6.82 7.65 -10.36
C LEU A 789 7.17 9.09 -10.76
N LYS A 790 7.59 9.91 -9.78
CA LYS A 790 7.96 11.33 -10.01
C LYS A 790 9.16 11.51 -10.93
N TYR A 791 9.99 10.49 -11.11
CA TYR A 791 11.12 10.51 -12.05
C TYR A 791 10.72 10.09 -13.47
N PHE A 792 9.48 9.65 -13.69
CA PHE A 792 8.93 9.36 -15.01
C PHE A 792 7.93 10.40 -15.50
N LYS A 793 7.49 11.31 -14.61
CA LYS A 793 6.69 12.49 -14.98
C LYS A 793 7.53 13.49 -15.76
#